data_AF-A0A3B3RTE4-F1
#
_entry.id   AF-A0A3B3RTE4-F1
#
_cell.length_a   1.000
_cell.length_b   1.000
_cell.length_c   1.000
_cell.angle_alpha   90.00
_cell.angle_beta   90.00
_cell.angle_gamma   90.00
#
_symmetry.space_group_name_H-M   'P 1'
#
loop_
_entity.id
_entity.type
_entity.pdbx_description
1 polymer ?
#
loop_
_entity_poly.entity_id
_entity_poly.type
_entity_poly.pdbx_seq_one_letter_code
_entity_poly.pdbx_strand_id
1 'polypeptide(L)'
;QIQLNMTRDSSISRCPPGTSDPYVKFKIAGKEVFRSRTIYKSLNPLWEEKVSLLVDSLCEPLYVKVFDYDFGLQDDFMGSALLYLESLELTRTLDVTLDLKDPQHPGHNLGSLQLAVTLSPKEGDFRELTQLRRTWKRSSKLQHQSVRLSELHKKSQLWQGIVSISLIEGRHLAPMDANGLSDPYVKFRLGHQKYKSKTMTKTLNPQWREQFDFHLYDEQGGIVDITVWDRDTRKKDDFIGRCQVDLSMLSKEHTHKLELPLEEGEGTLVLLVTLTASAAVSISDMSVNFLDDPHERHNILKRYSLLRSFYNLKDVGMVQVKVIRAEGLMAADVNGKSDPFCVVELSNDRLQTHTVYKNLNPEWNKVFTFNVKDIHSVLEVTVYDEDRDRSADFLGKVAIPLLKIRNGERKPYGLKNKTLTGPTKGVIYLETDVIFSLVKAGLRTLTPIEQKYIEEEPRVSKQLLQQNFHRVKRCIMVLITAGSYVNSCFEWECPRRSLCAFLLFLLVVWNFQLYMVPLALLLLLIWNYVRTAAGRDARQGDVMEDMLGDEDEEFDKDDKDSERKGFMDKLYAIQDVFISVQNALDGVASYGERIKNTFSWTVPFLSFLAIVVLSLATVLVYFIPLRYIVLAWGVNKFTRKLRDPYSIDNNELLDFLSRVPSDVQVVVHKHAHMHSHVLRRKPTQEHLFHLGCCLFLISSHRIQVNH
;
A
#
# COMPACT_ATOMS: atom_id res chain seq x y z
N GLN A 1 36.95 17.38 4.93
CA GLN A 1 36.14 17.93 3.83
C GLN A 1 36.93 17.85 2.52
N ILE A 2 36.30 17.43 1.42
CA ILE A 2 36.94 17.24 0.10
C ILE A 2 36.10 18.00 -0.95
N GLN A 3 36.75 18.76 -1.83
CA GLN A 3 36.18 19.39 -3.02
C GLN A 3 36.91 18.90 -4.28
N LEU A 4 36.18 18.70 -5.39
CA LEU A 4 36.55 17.78 -6.48
C LEU A 4 36.63 18.45 -7.86
N ASN A 5 37.81 18.53 -8.47
CA ASN A 5 37.99 19.00 -9.84
C ASN A 5 38.78 17.97 -10.66
N MET A 6 38.36 17.60 -11.88
CA MET A 6 39.20 16.76 -12.75
C MET A 6 39.66 17.51 -13.98
N THR A 7 40.94 17.32 -14.28
CA THR A 7 41.61 17.95 -15.42
C THR A 7 42.27 16.86 -16.25
N ARG A 8 41.76 16.62 -17.46
CA ARG A 8 42.31 15.57 -18.34
C ARG A 8 43.25 16.19 -19.37
N ASP A 9 44.48 15.67 -19.44
CA ASP A 9 45.49 16.13 -20.38
C ASP A 9 45.24 15.53 -21.78
N SER A 10 45.38 16.34 -22.83
CA SER A 10 44.76 16.13 -24.15
C SER A 10 45.42 15.08 -25.06
N SER A 11 46.20 14.13 -24.53
CA SER A 11 47.20 13.42 -25.35
C SER A 11 46.85 12.01 -25.86
N ILE A 12 45.78 11.32 -25.44
CA ILE A 12 45.25 10.11 -26.14
C ILE A 12 43.76 9.92 -25.76
N SER A 13 42.86 10.00 -26.74
CA SER A 13 41.42 9.72 -26.56
C SER A 13 41.08 8.26 -26.87
N ARG A 14 40.56 7.51 -25.89
CA ARG A 14 39.94 6.17 -26.14
C ARG A 14 38.51 6.29 -26.70
N CYS A 15 37.87 7.44 -26.52
CA CYS A 15 36.49 7.71 -26.96
C CYS A 15 36.42 8.96 -27.84
N PRO A 16 35.43 9.08 -28.75
CA PRO A 16 35.20 10.30 -29.53
C PRO A 16 35.05 11.54 -28.62
N PRO A 17 35.41 12.74 -29.09
CA PRO A 17 35.28 13.96 -28.31
C PRO A 17 33.81 14.18 -27.87
N GLY A 18 33.57 14.22 -26.55
CA GLY A 18 32.29 14.62 -25.95
C GLY A 18 31.31 13.50 -25.55
N THR A 19 31.72 12.22 -25.51
CA THR A 19 30.80 11.11 -25.20
C THR A 19 30.87 10.57 -23.78
N SER A 20 31.86 10.96 -22.97
CA SER A 20 32.02 10.40 -21.62
C SER A 20 31.18 11.15 -20.59
N ASP A 21 30.57 10.38 -19.70
CA ASP A 21 29.75 10.77 -18.55
C ASP A 21 30.49 10.44 -17.24
N PRO A 22 31.59 11.12 -16.91
CA PRO A 22 32.44 10.76 -15.78
C PRO A 22 31.76 10.96 -14.41
N TYR A 23 32.08 10.07 -13.48
CA TYR A 23 31.81 10.21 -12.05
C TYR A 23 32.90 9.56 -11.20
N VAL A 24 33.05 10.01 -9.95
CA VAL A 24 34.11 9.58 -9.04
C VAL A 24 33.54 8.77 -7.87
N LYS A 25 34.21 7.68 -7.52
CA LYS A 25 33.94 6.84 -6.35
C LYS A 25 35.12 6.86 -5.40
N PHE A 26 34.83 7.11 -4.13
CA PHE A 26 35.79 7.04 -3.03
C PHE A 26 35.59 5.75 -2.24
N LYS A 27 36.68 5.04 -1.95
CA LYS A 27 36.69 3.81 -1.17
C LYS A 27 37.70 3.90 -0.03
N ILE A 28 37.30 3.46 1.17
CA ILE A 28 38.17 3.32 2.36
C ILE A 28 37.97 1.88 2.87
N ALA A 29 39.04 1.17 3.25
CA ALA A 29 39.00 -0.25 3.64
C ALA A 29 38.27 -1.17 2.63
N GLY A 30 38.27 -0.83 1.34
CA GLY A 30 37.52 -1.57 0.30
C GLY A 30 36.02 -1.29 0.23
N LYS A 31 35.45 -0.49 1.14
CA LYS A 31 34.03 -0.06 1.12
C LYS A 31 33.89 1.29 0.42
N GLU A 32 32.84 1.43 -0.40
CA GLU A 32 32.47 2.71 -1.03
C GLU A 32 31.91 3.67 0.01
N VAL A 33 32.56 4.82 0.17
CA VAL A 33 32.21 5.85 1.16
C VAL A 33 31.50 7.04 0.53
N PHE A 34 31.73 7.29 -0.77
CA PHE A 34 31.09 8.39 -1.48
C PHE A 34 31.12 8.14 -3.00
N ARG A 35 30.07 8.60 -3.66
CA ARG A 35 29.94 8.63 -5.12
C ARG A 35 29.50 10.03 -5.52
N SER A 36 30.26 10.67 -6.40
CA SER A 36 29.91 11.99 -6.93
C SER A 36 28.75 11.90 -7.92
N ARG A 37 28.15 13.06 -8.22
CA ARG A 37 27.24 13.20 -9.36
C ARG A 37 27.93 12.84 -10.67
N THR A 38 27.16 12.29 -11.60
CA THR A 38 27.61 12.07 -12.98
C THR A 38 27.50 13.37 -13.75
N ILE A 39 28.59 13.80 -14.40
CA ILE A 39 28.58 14.95 -15.30
C ILE A 39 28.52 14.42 -16.72
N TYR A 40 27.45 14.74 -17.43
CA TYR A 40 27.21 14.19 -18.77
C TYR A 40 28.02 14.91 -19.85
N LYS A 41 28.52 14.14 -20.82
CA LYS A 41 29.21 14.63 -22.04
C LYS A 41 30.36 15.60 -21.76
N SER A 42 31.15 15.34 -20.73
CA SER A 42 32.27 16.20 -20.35
C SER A 42 33.56 15.40 -20.17
N LEU A 43 34.63 15.86 -20.82
CA LEU A 43 35.98 15.31 -20.66
C LEU A 43 36.78 16.02 -19.55
N ASN A 44 36.32 17.20 -19.11
CA ASN A 44 36.88 17.99 -18.01
C ASN A 44 35.78 18.33 -17.00
N PRO A 45 35.26 17.33 -16.28
CA PRO A 45 34.17 17.52 -15.33
C PRO A 45 34.63 18.34 -14.11
N LEU A 46 33.83 19.34 -13.75
CA LEU A 46 33.97 20.15 -12.53
C LEU A 46 32.87 19.74 -11.54
N TRP A 47 33.25 19.01 -10.49
CA TRP A 47 32.31 18.62 -9.44
C TRP A 47 32.41 19.61 -8.28
N GLU A 48 31.59 20.64 -8.28
CA GLU A 48 31.49 21.61 -7.17
C GLU A 48 30.84 21.02 -5.89
N GLU A 49 31.10 19.76 -5.61
CA GLU A 49 30.52 18.97 -4.53
C GLU A 49 31.49 18.94 -3.34
N LYS A 50 31.01 19.36 -2.16
CA LYS A 50 31.77 19.35 -0.92
C LYS A 50 31.30 18.19 -0.04
N VAL A 51 32.19 17.24 0.24
CA VAL A 51 31.87 16.06 1.05
C VAL A 51 32.72 15.98 2.32
N SER A 52 32.09 15.57 3.42
CA SER A 52 32.76 15.30 4.70
C SER A 52 32.79 13.80 4.96
N LEU A 53 33.93 13.17 4.67
CA LEU A 53 34.15 11.75 4.93
C LEU A 53 34.68 11.56 6.36
N LEU A 54 34.04 10.67 7.12
CA LEU A 54 34.52 10.26 8.44
C LEU A 54 35.53 9.12 8.26
N VAL A 55 36.73 9.31 8.80
CA VAL A 55 37.84 8.35 8.68
C VAL A 55 38.23 7.86 10.07
N ASP A 56 38.16 6.55 10.28
CA ASP A 56 38.44 5.92 11.58
C ASP A 56 39.95 5.73 11.85
N SER A 57 40.76 5.64 10.80
CA SER A 57 42.21 5.45 10.89
C SER A 57 42.92 6.19 9.75
N LEU A 58 43.96 6.96 10.09
CA LEU A 58 44.77 7.70 9.10
C LEU A 58 45.72 6.79 8.31
N CYS A 59 45.94 5.55 8.76
CA CYS A 59 46.86 4.60 8.12
C CYS A 59 46.26 3.93 6.87
N GLU A 60 44.95 4.07 6.64
CA GLU A 60 44.31 3.53 5.45
C GLU A 60 44.27 4.58 4.33
N PRO A 61 44.78 4.26 3.13
CA PRO A 61 44.70 5.19 2.01
C PRO A 61 43.26 5.28 1.47
N LEU A 62 42.89 6.48 1.06
CA LEU A 62 41.66 6.75 0.33
C LEU A 62 41.85 6.34 -1.13
N TYR A 63 41.14 5.29 -1.54
CA TYR A 63 41.11 4.81 -2.92
C TYR A 63 40.13 5.64 -3.73
N VAL A 64 40.60 6.29 -4.78
CA VAL A 64 39.78 7.09 -5.69
C VAL A 64 39.68 6.37 -7.02
N LYS A 65 38.47 6.16 -7.53
CA LYS A 65 38.23 5.53 -8.84
C LYS A 65 37.31 6.40 -9.66
N VAL A 66 37.67 6.62 -10.92
CA VAL A 66 36.87 7.37 -11.89
C VAL A 66 36.30 6.39 -12.90
N PHE A 67 35.01 6.55 -13.19
CA PHE A 67 34.27 5.71 -14.11
C PHE A 67 33.53 6.57 -15.11
N ASP A 68 33.36 6.03 -16.31
CA ASP A 68 32.47 6.53 -17.34
C ASP A 68 31.10 5.88 -17.10
N TYR A 69 30.05 6.68 -17.02
CA TYR A 69 28.73 6.18 -16.71
C TYR A 69 28.04 5.63 -17.95
N ASP A 70 27.99 4.31 -18.07
CA ASP A 70 27.24 3.63 -19.13
C ASP A 70 25.95 3.01 -18.60
N PHE A 71 24.79 3.51 -19.05
CA PHE A 71 23.51 2.97 -18.58
C PHE A 71 23.22 1.60 -19.18
N GLY A 72 23.36 0.53 -18.39
CA GLY A 72 22.89 -0.83 -18.73
C GLY A 72 24.00 -1.82 -19.09
N LEU A 73 25.25 -1.37 -19.11
CA LEU A 73 26.44 -2.22 -19.09
C LEU A 73 27.23 -1.94 -17.81
N GLN A 74 28.36 -2.63 -17.61
CA GLN A 74 29.27 -2.32 -16.52
C GLN A 74 29.98 -1.00 -16.85
N ASP A 75 29.84 0.01 -15.99
CA ASP A 75 30.46 1.32 -16.12
C ASP A 75 31.96 1.21 -16.49
N ASP A 76 32.37 1.88 -17.57
CA ASP A 76 33.73 1.78 -18.09
C ASP A 76 34.74 2.43 -17.11
N PHE A 77 35.80 1.69 -16.82
CA PHE A 77 36.82 2.14 -15.87
C PHE A 77 37.75 3.17 -16.53
N MET A 78 37.74 4.40 -16.04
CA MET A 78 38.55 5.50 -16.58
C MET A 78 39.90 5.64 -15.87
N GLY A 79 40.00 5.23 -14.60
CA GLY A 79 41.27 5.24 -13.88
C GLY A 79 41.12 5.20 -12.36
N SER A 80 42.23 4.97 -11.66
CA SER A 80 42.26 4.94 -10.20
C SER A 80 43.50 5.62 -9.63
N ALA A 81 43.36 6.19 -8.44
CA ALA A 81 44.44 6.79 -7.68
C ALA A 81 44.33 6.46 -6.19
N LEU A 82 45.47 6.59 -5.51
CA LEU A 82 45.61 6.35 -4.07
C LEU A 82 46.02 7.67 -3.40
N LEU A 83 45.24 8.07 -2.39
CA LEU A 83 45.58 9.21 -1.54
C LEU A 83 45.89 8.71 -0.12
N TYR A 84 47.14 8.86 0.30
CA TYR A 84 47.54 8.53 1.67
C TYR A 84 47.17 9.68 2.60
N LEU A 85 46.28 9.42 3.56
CA LEU A 85 45.80 10.47 4.48
C LEU A 85 46.89 10.91 5.48
N GLU A 86 47.94 10.10 5.67
CA GLU A 86 49.12 10.43 6.48
C GLU A 86 49.93 11.62 5.92
N SER A 87 49.83 11.90 4.61
CA SER A 87 50.56 12.99 3.99
C SER A 87 49.82 14.34 4.06
N LEU A 88 48.66 14.41 4.71
CA LEU A 88 47.85 15.61 4.82
C LEU A 88 48.10 16.32 6.15
N GLU A 89 48.29 17.64 6.11
CA GLU A 89 48.40 18.47 7.33
C GLU A 89 47.02 18.68 7.97
N LEU A 90 46.94 18.55 9.31
CA LEU A 90 45.69 18.81 10.04
C LEU A 90 45.25 20.28 9.86
N THR A 91 43.96 20.49 9.68
CA THR A 91 43.27 21.79 9.61
C THR A 91 43.71 22.73 8.48
N ARG A 92 44.52 22.25 7.54
CA ARG A 92 44.92 22.98 6.33
C ARG A 92 44.25 22.37 5.10
N THR A 93 43.72 23.20 4.22
CA THR A 93 43.26 22.76 2.90
C THR A 93 44.48 22.59 1.99
N LEU A 94 44.67 21.39 1.46
CA LEU A 94 45.73 21.05 0.53
C LEU A 94 45.12 20.66 -0.82
N ASP A 95 45.60 21.30 -1.88
CA ASP A 95 45.26 20.92 -3.25
C ASP A 95 46.18 19.78 -3.68
N VAL A 96 45.60 18.61 -3.88
CA VAL A 96 46.29 17.38 -4.23
C VAL A 96 45.94 16.99 -5.66
N THR A 97 46.96 16.91 -6.52
CA THR A 97 46.82 16.36 -7.87
C THR A 97 47.16 14.88 -7.86
N LEU A 98 46.18 14.05 -8.21
CA LEU A 98 46.32 12.60 -8.31
C LEU A 98 46.34 12.16 -9.76
N ASP A 99 47.44 11.54 -10.19
CA ASP A 99 47.53 10.93 -11.52
C ASP A 99 46.76 9.61 -11.57
N LEU A 100 45.84 9.50 -12.53
CA LEU A 100 45.01 8.31 -12.69
C LEU A 100 45.80 7.19 -13.36
N LYS A 101 45.79 6.01 -12.74
CA LYS A 101 46.44 4.79 -13.24
C LYS A 101 45.42 3.69 -13.47
N ASP A 102 45.64 2.91 -14.52
CA ASP A 102 44.92 1.66 -14.77
C ASP A 102 45.75 0.47 -14.26
N PRO A 103 45.25 -0.31 -13.28
CA PRO A 103 45.91 -1.53 -12.81
C PRO A 103 46.14 -2.57 -13.91
N GLN A 104 45.36 -2.54 -15.00
CA GLN A 104 45.49 -3.47 -16.12
C GLN A 104 46.48 -2.98 -17.19
N HIS A 105 46.71 -1.67 -17.28
CA HIS A 105 47.60 -1.05 -18.28
C HIS A 105 48.41 0.12 -17.68
N PRO A 106 49.54 -0.16 -17.00
CA PRO A 106 50.30 0.85 -16.24
C PRO A 106 51.04 1.90 -17.09
N GLY A 107 51.04 1.78 -18.42
CA GLY A 107 51.75 2.67 -19.35
C GLY A 107 50.91 3.79 -19.99
N HIS A 108 49.60 3.85 -19.75
CA HIS A 108 48.72 4.87 -20.33
C HIS A 108 48.49 6.04 -19.37
N ASN A 109 48.68 7.27 -19.86
CA ASN A 109 48.28 8.47 -19.14
C ASN A 109 46.76 8.66 -19.26
N LEU A 110 46.03 8.56 -18.14
CA LEU A 110 44.56 8.60 -18.09
C LEU A 110 44.02 9.94 -17.58
N GLY A 111 44.89 10.94 -17.40
CA GLY A 111 44.57 12.27 -16.86
C GLY A 111 44.84 12.40 -15.36
N SER A 112 44.55 13.58 -14.81
CA SER A 112 44.76 13.88 -13.39
C SER A 112 43.50 14.39 -12.71
N LEU A 113 43.35 14.04 -11.43
CA LEU A 113 42.25 14.45 -10.57
C LEU A 113 42.79 15.43 -9.53
N GLN A 114 42.30 16.66 -9.53
CA GLN A 114 42.63 17.70 -8.56
C GLN A 114 41.62 17.68 -7.39
N LEU A 115 42.12 17.53 -6.18
CA LEU A 115 41.32 17.41 -4.97
C LEU A 115 41.73 18.46 -3.97
N ALA A 116 40.82 19.33 -3.53
CA ALA A 116 41.06 20.18 -2.37
C ALA A 116 40.63 19.41 -1.10
N VAL A 117 41.59 18.91 -0.34
CA VAL A 117 41.36 18.05 0.83
C VAL A 117 41.71 18.80 2.10
N THR A 118 40.78 18.82 3.05
CA THR A 118 40.97 19.39 4.40
C THR A 118 40.71 18.31 5.44
N LEU A 119 41.72 17.98 6.25
CA LEU A 119 41.60 17.04 7.35
C LEU A 119 41.27 17.81 8.64
N SER A 120 40.03 17.75 9.11
CA SER A 120 39.61 18.39 10.38
C SER A 120 39.34 17.32 11.45
N PRO A 121 39.79 17.52 12.69
CA PRO A 121 39.44 16.63 13.80
C PRO A 121 37.93 16.71 14.07
N LYS A 122 37.32 15.58 14.45
CA LYS A 122 35.91 15.51 14.83
C LYS A 122 35.69 16.33 16.10
N GLU A 123 34.76 17.27 16.05
CA GLU A 123 34.47 18.19 17.16
C GLU A 123 33.91 17.38 18.35
N GLY A 124 34.70 17.25 19.41
CA GLY A 124 34.38 16.45 20.60
C GLY A 124 35.59 15.97 21.42
N ASP A 125 36.75 15.73 20.81
CA ASP A 125 37.91 15.11 21.49
C ASP A 125 39.14 16.04 21.60
N PHE A 126 38.93 17.30 22.03
CA PHE A 126 40.04 18.25 22.21
C PHE A 126 40.94 17.94 23.43
N ARG A 127 40.68 16.86 24.18
CA ARG A 127 41.40 16.55 25.42
C ARG A 127 42.34 15.33 25.39
N GLU A 128 42.33 14.50 24.33
CA GLU A 128 43.15 13.26 24.32
C GLU A 128 44.28 13.21 23.29
N LEU A 129 44.34 14.14 22.32
CA LEU A 129 45.33 14.08 21.24
C LEU A 129 46.76 14.49 21.65
N THR A 130 46.96 15.13 22.80
CA THR A 130 48.30 15.52 23.27
C THR A 130 49.01 14.45 24.12
N GLN A 131 48.32 13.38 24.53
CA GLN A 131 48.90 12.32 25.36
C GLN A 131 49.27 11.04 24.58
N LEU A 132 48.67 10.80 23.41
CA LEU A 132 48.81 9.54 22.67
C LEU A 132 50.05 9.43 21.77
N ARG A 133 50.90 10.46 21.67
CA ARG A 133 52.17 10.36 20.93
C ARG A 133 53.32 9.73 21.73
N ARG A 134 53.12 9.40 23.02
CA ARG A 134 54.17 8.83 23.89
C ARG A 134 54.00 7.35 24.26
N THR A 135 52.87 6.71 23.97
CA THR A 135 52.56 5.36 24.48
C THR A 135 52.49 4.25 23.42
N TRP A 136 52.72 4.54 22.14
CA TRP A 136 52.54 3.57 21.05
C TRP A 136 53.73 2.63 20.78
N LYS A 137 54.65 2.50 21.73
CA LYS A 137 55.63 1.40 21.77
C LYS A 137 55.38 0.51 22.99
N ARG A 138 54.23 -0.16 23.05
CA ARG A 138 54.06 -1.44 23.78
C ARG A 138 52.66 -2.01 23.58
N SER A 139 52.62 -3.32 23.37
CA SER A 139 51.49 -4.24 23.57
C SER A 139 50.64 -4.57 22.34
N SER A 140 51.21 -5.44 21.51
CA SER A 140 50.50 -6.35 20.61
C SER A 140 49.81 -7.47 21.42
N LYS A 141 48.63 -7.22 22.01
CA LYS A 141 47.75 -8.32 22.48
C LYS A 141 46.29 -7.96 22.83
N LEU A 142 45.79 -6.78 22.44
CA LEU A 142 44.40 -6.37 22.72
C LEU A 142 43.52 -6.18 21.47
N GLN A 143 43.93 -6.72 20.32
CA GLN A 143 43.30 -6.42 19.02
C GLN A 143 42.15 -7.35 18.62
N HIS A 144 41.86 -8.41 19.40
CA HIS A 144 40.80 -9.37 19.06
C HIS A 144 39.43 -9.08 19.67
N GLN A 145 39.32 -8.13 20.62
CA GLN A 145 38.04 -7.83 21.29
C GLN A 145 37.31 -6.62 20.69
N SER A 146 38.02 -5.70 20.05
CA SER A 146 37.44 -4.52 19.37
C SER A 146 36.95 -4.80 17.94
N VAL A 147 37.45 -5.86 17.29
CA VAL A 147 36.98 -6.30 15.96
C VAL A 147 35.56 -6.89 16.04
N ARG A 148 35.22 -7.55 17.15
CA ARG A 148 33.89 -8.15 17.35
C ARG A 148 32.78 -7.10 17.61
N LEU A 149 33.13 -5.97 18.21
CA LEU A 149 32.23 -4.83 18.44
C LEU A 149 32.05 -3.97 17.18
N SER A 150 33.10 -3.84 16.36
CA SER A 150 33.02 -3.18 15.05
C SER A 150 32.35 -4.06 13.98
N GLU A 151 32.38 -5.40 14.10
CA GLU A 151 31.52 -6.30 13.32
C GLU A 151 30.05 -6.24 13.73
N LEU A 152 29.74 -5.97 15.00
CA LEU A 152 28.38 -5.72 15.47
C LEU A 152 27.85 -4.36 14.96
N HIS A 153 28.69 -3.32 14.88
CA HIS A 153 28.33 -2.03 14.29
C HIS A 153 28.34 -2.01 12.74
N LYS A 154 28.93 -3.02 12.08
CA LYS A 154 28.87 -3.18 10.61
C LYS A 154 27.56 -3.80 10.10
N LYS A 155 26.69 -4.33 10.97
CA LYS A 155 25.49 -5.13 10.59
C LYS A 155 24.16 -4.40 10.61
N SER A 156 24.14 -3.09 10.85
CA SER A 156 22.91 -2.30 10.83
C SER A 156 23.14 -0.93 10.21
N GLN A 157 23.34 -0.87 8.88
CA GLN A 157 22.87 0.30 8.15
C GLN A 157 21.35 0.24 8.22
N LEU A 158 20.80 0.74 9.32
CA LEU A 158 19.37 0.96 9.48
C LEU A 158 19.02 2.00 8.43
N TRP A 159 18.31 1.57 7.40
CA TRP A 159 17.67 2.48 6.48
C TRP A 159 16.73 3.38 7.29
N GLN A 160 16.79 4.68 7.05
CA GLN A 160 16.09 5.71 7.81
C GLN A 160 14.66 5.94 7.29
N GLY A 161 14.30 5.29 6.19
CA GLY A 161 12.97 5.33 5.59
C GLY A 161 12.83 4.37 4.42
N ILE A 162 11.59 4.19 3.97
CA ILE A 162 11.22 3.42 2.78
C ILE A 162 10.51 4.36 1.80
N VAL A 163 10.87 4.29 0.53
CA VAL A 163 10.19 4.97 -0.57
C VAL A 163 9.44 3.92 -1.35
N SER A 164 8.11 3.96 -1.27
CA SER A 164 7.24 3.11 -2.08
C SER A 164 6.86 3.87 -3.35
N ILE A 165 7.26 3.36 -4.51
CA ILE A 165 6.92 3.91 -5.83
C ILE A 165 5.91 2.98 -6.50
N SER A 166 4.70 3.47 -6.72
CA SER A 166 3.67 2.78 -7.51
C SER A 166 3.64 3.34 -8.93
N LEU A 167 4.10 2.56 -9.90
CA LEU A 167 4.06 2.88 -11.32
C LEU A 167 2.66 2.58 -11.87
N ILE A 168 1.90 3.62 -12.22
CA ILE A 168 0.52 3.45 -12.69
C ILE A 168 0.50 3.24 -14.20
N GLU A 169 0.83 4.28 -14.96
CA GLU A 169 0.68 4.29 -16.41
C GLU A 169 1.65 5.25 -17.11
N GLY A 170 1.92 4.99 -18.38
CA GLY A 170 2.56 5.91 -19.31
C GLY A 170 1.52 6.45 -20.28
N ARG A 171 1.60 7.72 -20.63
CA ARG A 171 0.70 8.39 -21.56
C ARG A 171 1.48 8.93 -22.75
N HIS A 172 0.99 8.66 -23.95
CA HIS A 172 1.53 9.15 -25.22
C HIS A 172 3.04 8.92 -25.35
N LEU A 173 3.51 7.70 -25.08
CA LEU A 173 4.91 7.36 -25.28
C LEU A 173 5.27 7.42 -26.77
N ALA A 174 6.53 7.72 -27.06
CA ALA A 174 7.04 7.76 -28.43
C ALA A 174 7.06 6.35 -29.07
N PRO A 175 6.56 6.19 -30.31
CA PRO A 175 6.59 4.91 -31.02
C PRO A 175 8.01 4.62 -31.55
N MET A 176 8.62 3.54 -31.08
CA MET A 176 9.97 3.14 -31.51
C MET A 176 9.98 1.95 -32.47
N ASP A 177 8.95 1.09 -32.45
CA ASP A 177 8.86 -0.04 -33.36
C ASP A 177 8.38 0.37 -34.76
N ALA A 178 8.76 -0.41 -35.78
CA ALA A 178 8.27 -0.29 -37.15
C ALA A 178 6.74 -0.49 -37.30
N ASN A 179 6.08 -1.02 -36.26
CA ASN A 179 4.63 -1.20 -36.20
C ASN A 179 3.88 0.08 -35.73
N GLY A 180 4.60 1.15 -35.36
CA GLY A 180 4.03 2.39 -34.83
C GLY A 180 3.57 2.31 -33.37
N LEU A 181 3.99 1.28 -32.64
CA LEU A 181 3.75 1.04 -31.21
C LEU A 181 5.11 0.86 -30.51
N SER A 182 5.07 0.51 -29.22
CA SER A 182 6.26 0.17 -28.44
C SER A 182 5.93 -0.94 -27.44
N ASP A 183 6.94 -1.64 -26.96
CA ASP A 183 6.91 -2.59 -25.87
C ASP A 183 7.55 -1.98 -24.58
N PRO A 184 6.97 -0.92 -23.99
CA PRO A 184 7.64 -0.12 -22.97
C PRO A 184 7.81 -0.83 -21.62
N TYR A 185 8.94 -0.57 -20.98
CA TYR A 185 9.22 -0.92 -19.59
C TYR A 185 10.02 0.19 -18.89
N VAL A 186 9.90 0.27 -17.56
CA VAL A 186 10.53 1.32 -16.75
C VAL A 186 11.61 0.72 -15.87
N LYS A 187 12.75 1.41 -15.78
CA LYS A 187 13.85 1.12 -14.87
C LYS A 187 13.97 2.25 -13.86
N PHE A 188 13.99 1.87 -12.59
CA PHE A 188 14.15 2.78 -11.46
C PHE A 188 15.51 2.57 -10.80
N ARG A 189 16.11 3.66 -10.33
CA ARG A 189 17.40 3.64 -9.63
C ARG A 189 17.41 4.64 -8.50
N LEU A 190 17.73 4.17 -7.29
CA LEU A 190 17.95 5.00 -6.11
C LEU A 190 19.24 4.54 -5.42
N GLY A 191 20.30 5.34 -5.54
CA GLY A 191 21.63 4.97 -5.05
C GLY A 191 22.15 3.66 -5.67
N HIS A 192 22.26 2.61 -4.87
CA HIS A 192 22.70 1.27 -5.30
C HIS A 192 21.54 0.33 -5.67
N GLN A 193 20.30 0.65 -5.29
CA GLN A 193 19.11 -0.16 -5.58
C GLN A 193 18.61 0.11 -7.00
N LYS A 194 18.31 -0.96 -7.74
CA LYS A 194 17.81 -0.91 -9.11
C LYS A 194 16.62 -1.86 -9.24
N TYR A 195 15.51 -1.38 -9.79
CA TYR A 195 14.33 -2.18 -10.10
C TYR A 195 13.92 -2.01 -11.56
N LYS A 196 13.27 -3.05 -12.10
CA LYS A 196 12.76 -3.08 -13.47
C LYS A 196 11.30 -3.55 -13.45
N SER A 197 10.42 -2.86 -14.17
CA SER A 197 9.01 -3.25 -14.31
C SER A 197 8.80 -4.37 -15.31
N LYS A 198 7.58 -4.93 -15.36
CA LYS A 198 7.17 -5.79 -16.48
C LYS A 198 7.15 -4.99 -17.79
N THR A 199 7.35 -5.72 -18.89
CA THR A 199 7.24 -5.18 -20.25
C THR A 199 5.79 -5.28 -20.71
N MET A 200 5.19 -4.17 -21.12
CA MET A 200 3.87 -4.15 -21.75
C MET A 200 4.04 -4.18 -23.25
N THR A 201 3.33 -5.04 -23.97
CA THR A 201 3.54 -5.20 -25.41
C THR A 201 2.59 -4.35 -26.23
N LYS A 202 3.09 -3.79 -27.34
CA LYS A 202 2.35 -3.10 -28.41
C LYS A 202 1.42 -2.01 -27.91
N THR A 203 1.93 -1.10 -27.08
CA THR A 203 1.15 0.00 -26.52
C THR A 203 1.96 1.27 -26.30
N LEU A 204 1.38 2.42 -26.67
CA LEU A 204 1.91 3.75 -26.34
C LEU A 204 1.32 4.33 -25.05
N ASN A 205 0.31 3.66 -24.50
CA ASN A 205 -0.32 4.01 -23.23
C ASN A 205 -0.30 2.80 -22.28
N PRO A 206 0.89 2.33 -21.87
CA PRO A 206 1.02 1.16 -21.00
C PRO A 206 0.43 1.43 -19.61
N GLN A 207 -0.21 0.42 -19.03
CA GLN A 207 -0.65 0.44 -17.64
C GLN A 207 0.07 -0.69 -16.90
N TRP A 208 1.09 -0.35 -16.11
CA TRP A 208 1.89 -1.34 -15.36
C TRP A 208 1.22 -1.74 -14.05
N ARG A 209 0.75 -0.74 -13.28
CA ARG A 209 0.13 -0.94 -11.96
C ARG A 209 1.01 -1.77 -11.01
N GLU A 210 2.31 -1.50 -11.03
CA GLU A 210 3.33 -2.19 -10.26
C GLU A 210 3.86 -1.32 -9.12
N GLN A 211 4.40 -1.96 -8.08
CA GLN A 211 4.93 -1.26 -6.91
C GLN A 211 6.35 -1.72 -6.59
N PHE A 212 7.21 -0.76 -6.24
CA PHE A 212 8.61 -0.95 -5.89
C PHE A 212 8.92 -0.23 -4.59
N ASP A 213 9.47 -0.95 -3.61
CA ASP A 213 9.84 -0.39 -2.31
C ASP A 213 11.38 -0.23 -2.26
N PHE A 214 11.86 0.99 -2.00
CA PHE A 214 13.28 1.31 -1.89
C PHE A 214 13.65 1.69 -0.45
N HIS A 215 14.84 1.28 -0.02
CA HIS A 215 15.38 1.66 1.29
C HIS A 215 16.18 2.97 1.19
N LEU A 216 15.82 3.98 1.97
CA LEU A 216 16.56 5.24 2.10
C LEU A 216 17.60 5.15 3.20
N TYR A 217 18.83 5.53 2.89
CA TYR A 217 19.95 5.50 3.83
C TYR A 217 20.49 6.90 4.16
N ASP A 218 20.04 7.96 3.49
CA ASP A 218 20.56 9.32 3.61
C ASP A 218 19.46 10.30 4.03
N GLU A 219 19.80 11.25 4.92
CA GLU A 219 18.88 12.24 5.50
C GLU A 219 18.48 13.32 4.50
N GLN A 220 19.33 13.59 3.50
CA GLN A 220 19.09 14.67 2.52
C GLN A 220 18.09 14.30 1.44
N GLY A 221 17.59 13.05 1.42
CA GLY A 221 16.74 12.54 0.35
C GLY A 221 17.55 12.20 -0.89
N GLY A 222 17.36 11.01 -1.43
CA GLY A 222 17.99 10.62 -2.70
C GLY A 222 17.21 11.12 -3.90
N ILE A 223 17.89 11.27 -5.05
CA ILE A 223 17.23 11.46 -6.34
C ILE A 223 16.89 10.07 -6.89
N VAL A 224 15.63 9.85 -7.24
CA VAL A 224 15.20 8.66 -7.96
C VAL A 224 15.34 8.94 -9.46
N ASP A 225 16.24 8.20 -10.10
CA ASP A 225 16.38 8.19 -11.56
C ASP A 225 15.39 7.19 -12.17
N ILE A 226 14.57 7.67 -13.10
CA ILE A 226 13.55 6.88 -13.80
C ILE A 226 13.83 6.95 -15.30
N THR A 227 13.88 5.80 -15.96
CA THR A 227 14.12 5.71 -17.42
C THR A 227 13.15 4.74 -18.06
N VAL A 228 12.63 5.11 -19.22
CA VAL A 228 11.68 4.33 -20.02
C VAL A 228 12.40 3.80 -21.25
N TRP A 229 12.19 2.51 -21.52
CA TRP A 229 12.86 1.76 -22.58
C TRP A 229 11.84 0.93 -23.35
N ASP A 230 12.07 0.74 -24.64
CA ASP A 230 11.33 -0.19 -25.48
C ASP A 230 12.05 -1.53 -25.52
N ARG A 231 11.34 -2.63 -25.27
CA ARG A 231 11.96 -3.97 -25.28
C ARG A 231 11.91 -4.55 -26.68
N ASP A 232 13.09 -4.75 -27.26
CA ASP A 232 13.21 -5.34 -28.57
C ASP A 232 13.61 -6.82 -28.49
N THR A 233 12.90 -7.68 -29.23
CA THR A 233 13.22 -9.14 -29.22
C THR A 233 14.46 -9.46 -30.07
N ARG A 234 14.80 -8.62 -31.05
CA ARG A 234 15.86 -8.88 -32.05
C ARG A 234 16.95 -7.81 -32.10
N LYS A 235 16.75 -6.67 -31.45
CA LYS A 235 17.68 -5.54 -31.39
C LYS A 235 17.99 -5.20 -29.94
N LYS A 236 18.92 -4.27 -29.73
CA LYS A 236 19.15 -3.66 -28.41
C LYS A 236 17.94 -2.77 -28.11
N ASP A 237 17.43 -2.86 -26.88
CA ASP A 237 16.33 -2.04 -26.39
C ASP A 237 16.53 -0.54 -26.68
N ASP A 238 15.52 0.09 -27.27
CA ASP A 238 15.53 1.51 -27.63
C ASP A 238 15.18 2.38 -26.40
N PHE A 239 15.84 3.52 -26.28
CA PHE A 239 15.59 4.45 -25.20
C PHE A 239 14.45 5.41 -25.57
N ILE A 240 13.42 5.49 -24.71
CA ILE A 240 12.26 6.35 -24.95
C ILE A 240 12.42 7.69 -24.23
N GLY A 241 12.86 7.68 -22.96
CA GLY A 241 13.01 8.93 -22.20
C GLY A 241 13.40 8.74 -20.74
N ARG A 242 13.70 9.86 -20.07
CA ARG A 242 14.14 9.91 -18.67
C ARG A 242 13.37 10.97 -17.89
N CYS A 243 13.18 10.72 -16.60
CA CYS A 243 12.78 11.72 -15.63
C CYS A 243 13.46 11.46 -14.27
N GLN A 244 13.57 12.50 -13.45
CA GLN A 244 14.14 12.45 -12.11
C GLN A 244 13.14 12.95 -11.09
N VAL A 245 13.13 12.32 -9.90
CA VAL A 245 12.31 12.78 -8.77
C VAL A 245 13.23 13.03 -7.58
N ASP A 246 13.24 14.28 -7.12
CA ASP A 246 13.90 14.65 -5.87
C ASP A 246 12.97 14.32 -4.69
N LEU A 247 13.39 13.37 -3.85
CA LEU A 247 12.62 12.95 -2.69
C LEU A 247 12.61 13.99 -1.57
N SER A 248 13.56 14.93 -1.56
CA SER A 248 13.64 15.99 -0.54
C SER A 248 12.46 16.97 -0.61
N MET A 249 11.86 17.12 -1.78
CA MET A 249 10.70 18.00 -2.02
C MET A 249 9.37 17.38 -1.57
N LEU A 250 9.34 16.07 -1.32
CA LEU A 250 8.13 15.35 -0.96
C LEU A 250 7.93 15.34 0.56
N SER A 251 6.70 15.58 1.02
CA SER A 251 6.38 15.45 2.44
C SER A 251 6.44 13.99 2.88
N LYS A 252 7.07 13.74 4.03
CA LYS A 252 7.10 12.42 4.69
C LYS A 252 5.69 12.00 5.12
N GLU A 253 5.47 10.69 5.18
CA GLU A 253 4.23 10.02 5.60
C GLU A 253 2.99 10.40 4.78
N HIS A 254 3.21 10.74 3.51
CA HIS A 254 2.16 11.10 2.56
C HIS A 254 2.42 10.49 1.19
N THR A 255 1.35 10.14 0.49
CA THR A 255 1.39 9.62 -0.89
C THR A 255 1.20 10.77 -1.88
N HIS A 256 2.21 11.02 -2.71
CA HIS A 256 2.20 12.08 -3.71
C HIS A 256 1.93 11.51 -5.10
N LYS A 257 0.92 12.03 -5.79
CA LYS A 257 0.68 11.71 -7.20
C LYS A 257 1.52 12.64 -8.08
N LEU A 258 2.46 12.07 -8.82
CA LEU A 258 3.34 12.78 -9.73
C LEU A 258 3.01 12.42 -11.18
N GLU A 259 2.85 13.46 -12.02
CA GLU A 259 2.76 13.34 -13.47
C GLU A 259 4.04 13.95 -14.05
N LEU A 260 4.97 13.08 -14.46
CA LEU A 260 6.32 13.45 -14.85
C LEU A 260 6.46 13.41 -16.38
N PRO A 261 6.66 14.55 -17.06
CA PRO A 261 7.01 14.55 -18.48
C PRO A 261 8.41 13.96 -18.67
N LEU A 262 8.62 13.27 -19.80
CA LEU A 262 9.94 12.75 -20.17
C LEU A 262 10.79 13.86 -20.79
N GLU A 263 12.04 14.02 -20.34
CA GLU A 263 12.92 15.13 -20.78
C GLU A 263 13.55 14.89 -22.17
N GLU A 264 13.82 13.62 -22.51
CA GLU A 264 14.52 13.22 -23.74
C GLU A 264 13.61 12.47 -24.73
N GLY A 265 12.29 12.55 -24.57
CA GLY A 265 11.33 11.93 -25.48
C GLY A 265 9.89 12.39 -25.26
N GLU A 266 8.98 11.87 -26.09
CA GLU A 266 7.56 12.18 -25.98
C GLU A 266 6.88 11.24 -24.98
N GLY A 267 6.09 11.83 -24.08
CA GLY A 267 5.21 11.11 -23.16
C GLY A 267 5.26 11.63 -21.73
N THR A 268 4.34 11.11 -20.92
CA THR A 268 4.22 11.45 -19.50
C THR A 268 4.07 10.17 -18.69
N LEU A 269 4.84 10.02 -17.62
CA LEU A 269 4.70 8.95 -16.66
C LEU A 269 3.85 9.39 -15.48
N VAL A 270 2.89 8.56 -15.08
CA VAL A 270 2.05 8.78 -13.90
C VAL A 270 2.44 7.77 -12.83
N LEU A 271 2.86 8.28 -11.66
CA LEU A 271 3.33 7.46 -10.55
C LEU A 271 2.91 8.04 -9.20
N LEU A 272 2.74 7.16 -8.21
CA LEU A 272 2.54 7.54 -6.81
C LEU A 272 3.84 7.29 -6.05
N VAL A 273 4.35 8.32 -5.37
CA VAL A 273 5.52 8.19 -4.49
C VAL A 273 5.07 8.39 -3.07
N THR A 274 5.31 7.37 -2.23
CA THR A 274 5.03 7.45 -0.80
C THR A 274 6.32 7.35 -0.02
N LEU A 275 6.66 8.42 0.68
CA LEU A 275 7.85 8.50 1.51
C LEU A 275 7.49 8.14 2.96
N THR A 276 7.92 6.97 3.43
CA THR A 276 7.66 6.51 4.79
C THR A 276 8.95 6.61 5.61
N ALA A 277 9.04 7.56 6.55
CA ALA A 277 10.22 7.66 7.41
C ALA A 277 10.22 6.55 8.47
N SER A 278 11.36 5.87 8.60
CA SER A 278 11.64 4.80 9.57
C SER A 278 12.76 5.30 10.49
N ALA A 279 12.48 6.36 11.24
CA ALA A 279 13.29 6.65 12.41
C ALA A 279 12.68 5.89 13.59
N ALA A 280 13.51 5.14 14.31
CA ALA A 280 13.23 4.83 15.70
C ALA A 280 12.93 6.16 16.39
N VAL A 281 11.75 6.24 17.00
CA VAL A 281 11.21 7.39 17.73
C VAL A 281 12.35 8.21 18.34
N SER A 282 12.72 9.30 17.67
CA SER A 282 13.38 10.38 18.37
C SER A 282 12.33 10.87 19.38
N ILE A 283 12.73 11.12 20.63
CA ILE A 283 11.81 11.51 21.72
C ILE A 283 11.00 12.78 21.36
N SER A 284 11.42 13.50 20.31
CA SER A 284 10.71 14.60 19.65
C SER A 284 9.49 14.22 18.78
N ASP A 285 9.35 12.99 18.27
CA ASP A 285 8.26 12.64 17.35
C ASP A 285 6.98 12.12 18.05
N MET A 286 7.00 11.98 19.39
CA MET A 286 5.78 11.80 20.18
C MET A 286 4.88 13.04 20.21
N SER A 287 5.33 14.19 19.66
CA SER A 287 4.61 15.46 19.73
C SER A 287 3.72 15.77 18.52
N VAL A 288 3.41 14.80 17.66
CA VAL A 288 2.56 15.03 16.48
C VAL A 288 1.27 14.20 16.52
N ASN A 289 0.73 13.96 17.71
CA ASN A 289 -0.69 13.61 17.85
C ASN A 289 -1.52 14.89 17.72
N PHE A 290 -1.62 15.46 16.52
CA PHE A 290 -2.42 16.66 16.23
C PHE A 290 -3.89 16.54 16.71
N LEU A 291 -4.41 15.31 16.86
CA LEU A 291 -5.77 15.07 17.39
C LEU A 291 -5.86 14.98 18.92
N ASP A 292 -4.75 14.77 19.63
CA ASP A 292 -4.69 14.83 21.10
C ASP A 292 -4.73 16.29 21.59
N ASP A 293 -4.26 17.26 20.77
CA ASP A 293 -4.42 18.68 21.08
C ASP A 293 -5.88 19.13 20.83
N PRO A 294 -6.62 19.53 21.88
CA PRO A 294 -8.01 19.97 21.74
C PRO A 294 -8.18 21.19 20.82
N HIS A 295 -7.17 22.06 20.68
CA HIS A 295 -7.26 23.26 19.84
C HIS A 295 -7.20 22.94 18.34
N GLU A 296 -6.28 22.07 17.93
CA GLU A 296 -6.17 21.63 16.54
C GLU A 296 -7.35 20.76 16.13
N ARG A 297 -7.77 19.84 17.01
CA ARG A 297 -9.01 19.08 16.83
C ARG A 297 -10.21 19.99 16.61
N HIS A 298 -10.33 21.08 17.38
CA HIS A 298 -11.40 22.05 17.21
C HIS A 298 -11.31 22.83 15.89
N ASN A 299 -10.10 23.18 15.43
CA ASN A 299 -9.88 23.82 14.12
C ASN A 299 -10.25 22.89 12.96
N ILE A 300 -9.90 21.61 13.07
CA ILE A 300 -10.27 20.55 12.11
C ILE A 300 -11.80 20.36 12.09
N LEU A 301 -12.45 20.26 13.26
CA LEU A 301 -13.91 20.17 13.35
C LEU A 301 -14.62 21.40 12.77
N LYS A 302 -14.07 22.61 12.97
CA LYS A 302 -14.56 23.84 12.33
C LYS A 302 -14.43 23.79 10.81
N ARG A 303 -13.33 23.24 10.28
CA ARG A 303 -13.11 23.06 8.83
C ARG A 303 -14.11 22.08 8.22
N TYR A 304 -14.49 21.03 8.95
CA TYR A 304 -15.50 20.05 8.52
C TYR A 304 -16.95 20.39 8.95
N SER A 305 -17.19 21.61 9.46
CA SER A 305 -18.51 22.06 9.89
C SER A 305 -19.53 22.15 8.75
N LEU A 306 -20.82 21.99 9.10
CA LEU A 306 -21.93 22.00 8.14
C LEU A 306 -21.95 23.25 7.25
N LEU A 307 -21.57 24.41 7.80
CA LEU A 307 -21.60 25.72 7.14
C LEU A 307 -20.54 25.88 6.03
N ARG A 308 -19.47 25.08 6.03
CA ARG A 308 -18.41 25.11 4.98
C ARG A 308 -18.42 23.87 4.09
N SER A 309 -19.47 23.04 4.15
CA SER A 309 -19.54 21.75 3.47
C SER A 309 -19.46 21.82 1.94
N PHE A 310 -19.77 22.96 1.34
CA PHE A 310 -19.77 23.14 -0.12
C PHE A 310 -18.40 23.55 -0.70
N TYR A 311 -17.39 23.81 0.13
CA TYR A 311 -16.02 24.10 -0.32
C TYR A 311 -15.15 22.83 -0.26
N ASN A 312 -14.47 22.52 -1.38
CA ASN A 312 -13.63 21.34 -1.60
C ASN A 312 -14.33 20.00 -1.27
N LEU A 313 -15.13 19.50 -2.22
CA LEU A 313 -15.90 18.25 -2.12
C LEU A 313 -15.05 16.97 -2.18
N LYS A 314 -13.77 17.07 -2.57
CA LYS A 314 -12.85 15.93 -2.66
C LYS A 314 -12.30 15.51 -1.29
N ASP A 315 -12.26 16.44 -0.34
CA ASP A 315 -11.80 16.24 1.03
C ASP A 315 -13.00 16.01 1.96
N VAL A 316 -13.31 14.73 2.22
CA VAL A 316 -14.47 14.30 3.00
C VAL A 316 -14.15 14.25 4.50
N GLY A 317 -12.91 13.89 4.85
CA GLY A 317 -12.46 13.78 6.22
C GLY A 317 -11.00 13.36 6.36
N MET A 318 -10.61 13.03 7.58
CA MET A 318 -9.30 12.48 7.93
C MET A 318 -9.46 11.31 8.89
N VAL A 319 -8.55 10.34 8.80
CA VAL A 319 -8.44 9.23 9.75
C VAL A 319 -7.02 9.16 10.29
N GLN A 320 -6.92 9.09 11.61
CA GLN A 320 -5.66 8.85 12.31
C GLN A 320 -5.65 7.42 12.83
N VAL A 321 -4.62 6.66 12.49
CA VAL A 321 -4.46 5.26 12.86
C VAL A 321 -3.18 5.12 13.67
N LYS A 322 -3.31 4.74 14.94
CA LYS A 322 -2.21 4.43 15.83
C LYS A 322 -2.02 2.92 15.89
N VAL A 323 -0.93 2.46 15.32
CA VAL A 323 -0.47 1.07 15.35
C VAL A 323 0.37 0.88 16.60
N ILE A 324 -0.20 0.22 17.61
CA ILE A 324 0.41 0.10 18.93
C ILE A 324 1.39 -1.09 18.93
N ARG A 325 0.86 -2.30 18.80
CA ARG A 325 1.62 -3.55 18.95
C ARG A 325 0.87 -4.74 18.36
N ALA A 326 1.56 -5.84 18.13
CA ALA A 326 0.96 -7.14 17.85
C ALA A 326 1.36 -8.19 18.89
N GLU A 327 0.57 -9.24 19.03
CA GLU A 327 0.82 -10.37 19.92
C GLU A 327 0.60 -11.70 19.20
N GLY A 328 1.46 -12.68 19.48
CA GLY A 328 1.26 -14.07 19.05
C GLY A 328 1.34 -14.28 17.54
N LEU A 329 2.20 -13.53 16.85
CA LEU A 329 2.44 -13.68 15.42
C LEU A 329 2.96 -15.08 15.07
N MET A 330 2.74 -15.50 13.84
CA MET A 330 3.36 -16.71 13.29
C MET A 330 4.88 -16.50 13.16
N ALA A 331 5.67 -17.49 13.55
CA ALA A 331 7.10 -17.48 13.26
C ALA A 331 7.30 -17.96 11.82
N ALA A 332 7.82 -17.10 10.94
CA ALA A 332 8.18 -17.47 9.57
C ALA A 332 9.66 -17.84 9.43
N ASP A 333 10.56 -17.30 10.27
CA ASP A 333 11.97 -17.65 10.20
C ASP A 333 12.26 -19.06 10.69
N VAL A 334 13.31 -19.67 10.10
CA VAL A 334 13.92 -20.93 10.55
C VAL A 334 14.32 -20.90 12.03
N ASN A 335 14.58 -19.71 12.57
CA ASN A 335 14.96 -19.49 13.97
C ASN A 335 13.76 -19.47 14.94
N GLY A 336 12.53 -19.68 14.47
CA GLY A 336 11.32 -19.66 15.30
C GLY A 336 10.93 -18.25 15.77
N LYS A 337 11.38 -17.22 15.06
CA LYS A 337 11.06 -15.81 15.30
C LYS A 337 10.62 -15.17 13.98
N SER A 338 10.26 -13.90 14.04
CA SER A 338 9.97 -13.08 12.86
C SER A 338 10.52 -11.68 13.12
N ASP A 339 10.80 -10.97 12.04
CA ASP A 339 11.14 -9.56 11.92
C ASP A 339 9.92 -8.76 11.40
N PRO A 340 8.82 -8.65 12.19
CA PRO A 340 7.57 -8.11 11.68
C PRO A 340 7.57 -6.59 11.48
N PHE A 341 6.91 -6.18 10.40
CA PHE A 341 6.48 -4.82 10.15
C PHE A 341 5.02 -4.78 9.72
N CYS A 342 4.38 -3.64 9.95
CA CYS A 342 2.98 -3.40 9.65
C CYS A 342 2.86 -2.36 8.52
N VAL A 343 2.00 -2.67 7.53
CA VAL A 343 1.61 -1.82 6.41
C VAL A 343 0.14 -1.45 6.58
N VAL A 344 -0.17 -0.16 6.53
CA VAL A 344 -1.52 0.39 6.64
C VAL A 344 -1.89 1.01 5.29
N GLU A 345 -2.97 0.51 4.70
CA GLU A 345 -3.49 0.95 3.40
C GLU A 345 -4.88 1.54 3.55
N LEU A 346 -5.09 2.72 2.95
CA LEU A 346 -6.40 3.32 2.77
C LEU A 346 -6.56 3.78 1.32
N SER A 347 -7.45 3.11 0.59
CA SER A 347 -7.67 3.36 -0.84
C SER A 347 -6.38 3.17 -1.67
N ASN A 348 -5.70 4.25 -2.05
CA ASN A 348 -4.44 4.24 -2.81
C ASN A 348 -3.24 4.70 -1.97
N ASP A 349 -3.47 5.15 -0.74
CA ASP A 349 -2.41 5.60 0.17
C ASP A 349 -1.92 4.39 0.97
N ARG A 350 -0.60 4.18 1.02
CA ARG A 350 0.04 3.03 1.68
C ARG A 350 1.19 3.50 2.54
N LEU A 351 1.09 3.34 3.85
CA LEU A 351 2.12 3.73 4.81
C LEU A 351 2.64 2.50 5.58
N GLN A 352 3.90 2.53 5.98
CA GLN A 352 4.56 1.40 6.64
C GLN A 352 5.22 1.80 7.98
N THR A 353 5.28 0.85 8.91
CA THR A 353 5.98 0.98 10.20
C THR A 353 7.43 0.52 10.09
N HIS A 354 8.24 0.87 11.09
CA HIS A 354 9.59 0.32 11.20
C HIS A 354 9.54 -1.18 11.54
N THR A 355 10.58 -1.91 11.14
CA THR A 355 10.69 -3.34 11.39
C THR A 355 11.23 -3.62 12.79
N VAL A 356 10.60 -4.56 13.50
CA VAL A 356 11.04 -4.98 14.83
C VAL A 356 11.68 -6.36 14.72
N TYR A 357 13.00 -6.43 14.88
CA TYR A 357 13.73 -7.68 14.68
C TYR A 357 13.48 -8.73 15.77
N LYS A 358 13.29 -9.98 15.35
CA LYS A 358 13.30 -11.21 16.15
C LYS A 358 12.31 -11.18 17.30
N ASN A 359 11.09 -10.74 17.01
CA ASN A 359 10.04 -10.55 17.98
C ASN A 359 8.66 -10.98 17.44
N LEU A 360 8.00 -11.90 18.13
CA LEU A 360 6.62 -12.33 17.83
C LEU A 360 5.54 -11.44 18.48
N ASN A 361 5.96 -10.53 19.36
CA ASN A 361 5.12 -9.53 20.02
C ASN A 361 5.71 -8.12 19.81
N PRO A 362 5.76 -7.63 18.56
CA PRO A 362 6.38 -6.35 18.25
C PRO A 362 5.55 -5.17 18.80
N GLU A 363 6.22 -4.12 19.24
CA GLU A 363 5.61 -2.84 19.60
C GLU A 363 6.13 -1.76 18.66
N TRP A 364 5.23 -1.11 17.92
CA TRP A 364 5.59 -0.07 16.94
C TRP A 364 5.28 1.33 17.46
N ASN A 365 4.17 1.49 18.18
CA ASN A 365 3.69 2.77 18.71
C ASN A 365 3.73 3.92 17.69
N LYS A 366 3.37 3.63 16.44
CA LYS A 366 3.44 4.60 15.32
C LYS A 366 2.06 5.10 14.95
N VAL A 367 1.96 6.39 14.63
CA VAL A 367 0.71 7.05 14.25
C VAL A 367 0.78 7.42 12.77
N PHE A 368 -0.27 7.10 12.03
CA PHE A 368 -0.44 7.45 10.63
C PHE A 368 -1.66 8.33 10.47
N THR A 369 -1.60 9.28 9.53
CA THR A 369 -2.75 10.14 9.19
C THR A 369 -3.04 9.99 7.71
N PHE A 370 -4.29 9.67 7.38
CA PHE A 370 -4.76 9.53 6.01
C PHE A 370 -5.89 10.52 5.72
N ASN A 371 -5.94 11.00 4.48
CA ASN A 371 -7.05 11.80 3.99
C ASN A 371 -8.17 10.87 3.51
N VAL A 372 -9.34 10.97 4.14
CA VAL A 372 -10.51 10.17 3.76
C VAL A 372 -11.20 10.85 2.59
N LYS A 373 -11.09 10.22 1.41
CA LYS A 373 -11.83 10.63 0.21
C LYS A 373 -13.23 10.05 0.14
N ASP A 374 -13.44 8.87 0.72
CA ASP A 374 -14.72 8.19 0.81
C ASP A 374 -14.83 7.46 2.16
N ILE A 375 -15.91 7.73 2.91
CA ILE A 375 -16.16 7.13 4.23
C ILE A 375 -16.51 5.64 4.15
N HIS A 376 -16.90 5.16 2.97
CA HIS A 376 -17.17 3.74 2.72
C HIS A 376 -15.90 2.94 2.47
N SER A 377 -14.74 3.60 2.42
CA SER A 377 -13.45 2.93 2.30
C SER A 377 -13.18 2.01 3.50
N VAL A 378 -12.36 1.01 3.26
CA VAL A 378 -11.94 0.04 4.26
C VAL A 378 -10.47 0.28 4.56
N LEU A 379 -10.14 0.42 5.84
CA LEU A 379 -8.77 0.50 6.33
C LEU A 379 -8.21 -0.92 6.36
N GLU A 380 -7.20 -1.18 5.55
CA GLU A 380 -6.51 -2.47 5.52
C GLU A 380 -5.20 -2.36 6.29
N VAL A 381 -4.97 -3.29 7.22
CA VAL A 381 -3.73 -3.37 7.97
C VAL A 381 -3.15 -4.75 7.77
N THR A 382 -1.94 -4.82 7.21
CA THR A 382 -1.27 -6.07 6.88
C THR A 382 0.06 -6.14 7.62
N VAL A 383 0.31 -7.24 8.29
CA VAL A 383 1.56 -7.55 8.97
C VAL A 383 2.36 -8.48 8.08
N TYR A 384 3.60 -8.10 7.82
CA TYR A 384 4.57 -8.83 7.02
C TYR A 384 5.83 -9.12 7.84
N ASP A 385 6.59 -10.11 7.41
CA ASP A 385 7.92 -10.43 7.91
C ASP A 385 8.98 -9.92 6.93
N GLU A 386 9.96 -9.15 7.41
CA GLU A 386 11.03 -8.63 6.54
C GLU A 386 12.14 -9.67 6.35
N ASP A 387 12.22 -10.23 5.14
CA ASP A 387 13.33 -11.07 4.72
C ASP A 387 14.40 -10.27 3.97
N ARG A 388 15.67 -10.44 4.35
CA ARG A 388 16.81 -9.74 3.72
C ARG A 388 16.96 -9.98 2.21
N ASP A 389 16.60 -11.17 1.74
CA ASP A 389 16.88 -11.64 0.38
C ASP A 389 15.62 -12.11 -0.38
N ARG A 390 14.42 -11.92 0.20
CA ARG A 390 13.14 -12.36 -0.38
C ARG A 390 12.07 -11.28 -0.25
N SER A 391 11.00 -11.42 -1.02
CA SER A 391 9.78 -10.63 -0.82
C SER A 391 9.24 -10.90 0.57
N ALA A 392 8.84 -9.86 1.29
CA ALA A 392 8.34 -9.96 2.65
C ALA A 392 7.23 -11.02 2.79
N ASP A 393 7.37 -11.89 3.79
CA ASP A 393 6.45 -13.00 4.02
C ASP A 393 5.17 -12.51 4.70
N PHE A 394 4.03 -13.06 4.30
CA PHE A 394 2.74 -12.64 4.83
C PHE A 394 2.46 -13.28 6.20
N LEU A 395 2.28 -12.46 7.24
CA LEU A 395 1.95 -12.93 8.59
C LEU A 395 0.45 -12.80 8.91
N GLY A 396 -0.22 -11.78 8.39
CA GLY A 396 -1.67 -11.63 8.58
C GLY A 396 -2.24 -10.30 8.10
N LYS A 397 -3.55 -10.26 7.81
CA LYS A 397 -4.27 -9.06 7.36
C LYS A 397 -5.54 -8.83 8.17
N VAL A 398 -5.90 -7.57 8.38
CA VAL A 398 -7.20 -7.14 8.90
C VAL A 398 -7.78 -6.04 8.03
N ALA A 399 -9.10 -6.07 7.83
CA ALA A 399 -9.84 -5.07 7.07
C ALA A 399 -10.95 -4.46 7.96
N ILE A 400 -10.90 -3.15 8.18
CA ILE A 400 -11.75 -2.42 9.12
C ILE A 400 -12.50 -1.32 8.37
N PRO A 401 -13.84 -1.43 8.20
CA PRO A 401 -14.62 -0.37 7.57
C PRO A 401 -14.61 0.90 8.43
N LEU A 402 -14.35 2.07 7.84
CA LEU A 402 -14.24 3.33 8.59
C LEU A 402 -15.50 3.66 9.40
N LEU A 403 -16.68 3.33 8.88
CA LEU A 403 -17.98 3.54 9.57
C LEU A 403 -18.18 2.67 10.83
N LYS A 404 -17.43 1.58 10.99
CA LYS A 404 -17.52 0.70 12.18
C LYS A 404 -16.56 1.12 13.29
N ILE A 405 -15.68 2.08 13.02
CA ILE A 405 -14.65 2.53 13.96
C ILE A 405 -15.30 3.35 15.06
N ARG A 406 -14.89 3.09 16.30
CA ARG A 406 -15.24 3.93 17.45
C ARG A 406 -13.98 4.70 17.84
N ASN A 407 -14.09 6.02 17.76
CA ASN A 407 -12.99 6.94 18.01
C ASN A 407 -12.43 6.78 19.44
N GLY A 408 -11.11 6.80 19.58
CA GLY A 408 -10.34 6.75 20.82
C GLY A 408 -10.34 5.40 21.55
N GLU A 409 -10.90 4.34 20.96
CA GLU A 409 -10.96 3.02 21.59
C GLU A 409 -9.84 2.11 21.09
N ARG A 410 -8.95 1.68 22.00
CA ARG A 410 -7.93 0.67 21.73
C ARG A 410 -8.58 -0.70 21.56
N LYS A 411 -8.49 -1.27 20.36
CA LYS A 411 -9.12 -2.57 20.05
C LYS A 411 -8.12 -3.61 19.59
N PRO A 412 -8.22 -4.85 20.11
CA PRO A 412 -7.54 -6.00 19.54
C PRO A 412 -8.30 -6.49 18.31
N TYR A 413 -7.58 -6.69 17.22
CA TYR A 413 -8.08 -7.28 15.97
C TYR A 413 -7.35 -8.59 15.69
N GLY A 414 -8.09 -9.67 15.50
CA GLY A 414 -7.51 -10.96 15.09
C GLY A 414 -7.03 -10.91 13.64
N LEU A 415 -5.80 -11.37 13.40
CA LEU A 415 -5.24 -11.44 12.06
C LEU A 415 -5.90 -12.56 11.25
N LYS A 416 -5.98 -12.35 9.93
CA LYS A 416 -6.56 -13.29 8.97
C LYS A 416 -5.60 -13.59 7.83
N ASN A 417 -5.95 -14.60 7.03
CA ASN A 417 -5.21 -14.95 5.83
C ASN A 417 -5.32 -13.84 4.76
N LYS A 418 -4.53 -13.96 3.69
CA LYS A 418 -4.45 -12.96 2.62
C LYS A 418 -5.81 -12.65 1.97
N THR A 419 -6.68 -13.65 1.84
CA THR A 419 -8.03 -13.54 1.29
C THR A 419 -9.09 -13.12 2.31
N LEU A 420 -8.72 -12.90 3.57
CA LEU A 420 -9.58 -12.55 4.70
C LEU A 420 -10.71 -13.57 4.99
N THR A 421 -10.61 -14.79 4.46
CA THR A 421 -11.60 -15.87 4.59
C THR A 421 -11.39 -16.70 5.85
N GLY A 422 -10.14 -16.87 6.29
CA GLY A 422 -9.78 -17.72 7.44
C GLY A 422 -8.97 -16.97 8.51
N PRO A 423 -9.05 -17.38 9.79
CA PRO A 423 -8.23 -16.81 10.84
C PRO A 423 -6.75 -17.18 10.67
N THR A 424 -5.86 -16.32 11.13
CA THR A 424 -4.41 -16.56 11.20
C THR A 424 -3.94 -16.32 12.63
N LYS A 425 -2.77 -16.88 12.98
CA LYS A 425 -2.19 -16.67 14.31
C LYS A 425 -1.77 -15.21 14.47
N GLY A 426 -2.22 -14.60 15.54
CA GLY A 426 -1.80 -13.27 15.98
C GLY A 426 -2.94 -12.27 16.11
N VAL A 427 -2.73 -11.27 16.95
CA VAL A 427 -3.66 -10.18 17.24
C VAL A 427 -2.92 -8.87 17.14
N ILE A 428 -3.50 -7.87 16.48
CA ILE A 428 -2.95 -6.51 16.38
C ILE A 428 -3.80 -5.52 17.18
N TYR A 429 -3.15 -4.65 17.93
CA TYR A 429 -3.78 -3.60 18.73
C TYR A 429 -3.70 -2.28 17.99
N LEU A 430 -4.87 -1.73 17.68
CA LEU A 430 -5.03 -0.49 16.93
C LEU A 430 -5.90 0.49 17.71
N GLU A 431 -5.58 1.76 17.61
CA GLU A 431 -6.39 2.88 18.08
C GLU A 431 -6.65 3.78 16.87
N THR A 432 -7.91 4.03 16.53
CA THR A 432 -8.25 4.76 15.31
C THR A 432 -9.27 5.85 15.59
N ASP A 433 -9.01 7.03 15.05
CA ASP A 433 -9.87 8.21 15.13
C ASP A 433 -10.27 8.68 13.74
N VAL A 434 -11.57 8.68 13.47
CA VAL A 434 -12.14 9.14 12.19
C VAL A 434 -12.89 10.44 12.41
N ILE A 435 -12.53 11.49 11.66
CA ILE A 435 -13.23 12.76 11.63
C ILE A 435 -13.69 13.02 10.20
N PHE A 436 -15.00 13.14 9.99
CA PHE A 436 -15.56 13.39 8.67
C PHE A 436 -16.80 14.27 8.72
N SER A 437 -17.13 14.90 7.59
CA SER A 437 -18.37 15.65 7.43
C SER A 437 -19.47 14.75 6.84
N LEU A 438 -20.60 14.63 7.54
CA LEU A 438 -21.75 13.81 7.12
C LEU A 438 -22.31 14.24 5.76
N VAL A 439 -22.41 15.55 5.50
CA VAL A 439 -22.98 16.10 4.27
C VAL A 439 -22.04 15.86 3.08
N LYS A 440 -20.75 16.12 3.26
CA LYS A 440 -19.75 15.84 2.22
C LYS A 440 -19.68 14.35 1.89
N ALA A 441 -19.68 13.50 2.91
CA ALA A 441 -19.70 12.06 2.75
C ALA A 441 -20.94 11.59 1.97
N GLY A 442 -22.13 12.08 2.35
CA GLY A 442 -23.39 11.73 1.68
C GLY A 442 -23.49 12.22 0.24
N LEU A 443 -22.85 13.34 -0.12
CA LEU A 443 -22.79 13.78 -1.52
C LEU A 443 -21.76 12.95 -2.31
N ARG A 444 -20.62 12.62 -1.70
CA ARG A 444 -19.58 11.77 -2.32
C ARG A 444 -20.13 10.39 -2.66
N THR A 445 -21.09 9.85 -1.91
CA THR A 445 -21.68 8.54 -2.21
C THR A 445 -22.42 8.44 -3.55
N LEU A 446 -22.73 9.56 -4.19
CA LEU A 446 -23.39 9.61 -5.49
C LEU A 446 -22.41 9.74 -6.66
N THR A 447 -21.13 9.98 -6.35
CA THR A 447 -20.05 10.07 -7.34
C THR A 447 -19.31 8.74 -7.43
N PRO A 448 -18.68 8.38 -8.56
CA PRO A 448 -18.03 7.07 -8.70
C PRO A 448 -16.93 6.85 -7.65
N ILE A 449 -16.80 5.61 -7.18
CA ILE A 449 -15.71 5.17 -6.31
C ILE A 449 -14.38 5.37 -7.04
N GLU A 450 -13.35 5.84 -6.33
CA GLU A 450 -11.99 5.86 -6.86
C GLU A 450 -11.48 4.43 -7.01
N GLN A 451 -11.05 4.09 -8.23
CA GLN A 451 -10.46 2.78 -8.51
C GLN A 451 -9.13 2.64 -7.77
N LYS A 452 -8.90 1.46 -7.18
CA LYS A 452 -7.59 1.12 -6.62
C LYS A 452 -6.66 0.89 -7.80
N TYR A 453 -5.52 1.58 -7.84
CA TYR A 453 -4.61 1.48 -8.98
C TYR A 453 -3.95 0.11 -9.05
N ILE A 454 -3.72 -0.53 -7.90
CA ILE A 454 -3.11 -1.84 -7.78
C ILE A 454 -4.19 -2.81 -7.34
N GLU A 455 -4.66 -3.64 -8.28
CA GLU A 455 -5.62 -4.73 -8.03
C GLU A 455 -4.93 -6.06 -8.36
N GLU A 456 -5.17 -7.08 -7.54
CA GLU A 456 -4.68 -8.43 -7.84
C GLU A 456 -5.47 -9.01 -9.01
N GLU A 457 -4.78 -9.60 -9.98
CA GLU A 457 -5.43 -10.23 -11.13
C GLU A 457 -6.37 -11.36 -10.68
N PRO A 458 -7.63 -11.40 -11.17
CA PRO A 458 -8.59 -12.40 -10.76
C PRO A 458 -8.16 -13.79 -11.23
N ARG A 459 -7.92 -14.70 -10.27
CA ARG A 459 -7.61 -16.10 -10.58
C ARG A 459 -8.89 -16.90 -10.77
N VAL A 460 -8.92 -17.73 -11.82
CA VAL A 460 -10.01 -18.70 -12.02
C VAL A 460 -9.97 -19.72 -10.90
N SER A 461 -11.06 -19.84 -10.17
CA SER A 461 -11.25 -20.89 -9.17
C SER A 461 -12.60 -21.56 -9.37
N LYS A 462 -12.58 -22.89 -9.53
CA LYS A 462 -13.79 -23.71 -9.64
C LYS A 462 -14.72 -23.51 -8.45
N GLN A 463 -14.15 -23.41 -7.24
CA GLN A 463 -14.91 -23.19 -6.00
C GLN A 463 -15.61 -21.83 -5.99
N LEU A 464 -14.91 -20.76 -6.41
CA LEU A 464 -15.52 -19.42 -6.49
C LEU A 464 -16.66 -19.37 -7.50
N LEU A 465 -16.51 -20.04 -8.65
CA LEU A 465 -17.55 -20.09 -9.67
C LEU A 465 -18.80 -20.86 -9.17
N GLN A 466 -18.61 -22.00 -8.51
CA GLN A 466 -19.72 -22.75 -7.89
C GLN A 466 -20.42 -21.91 -6.81
N GLN A 467 -19.67 -21.27 -5.91
CA GLN A 467 -20.23 -20.39 -4.89
C GLN A 467 -21.03 -19.23 -5.50
N ASN A 468 -20.49 -18.57 -6.52
CA ASN A 468 -21.18 -17.48 -7.23
C ASN A 468 -22.45 -17.96 -7.93
N PHE A 469 -22.43 -19.16 -8.53
CA PHE A 469 -23.62 -19.76 -9.12
C PHE A 469 -24.71 -20.04 -8.07
N HIS A 470 -24.35 -20.60 -6.90
CA HIS A 470 -25.31 -20.82 -5.81
C HIS A 470 -25.91 -19.51 -5.30
N ARG A 471 -25.11 -18.44 -5.19
CA ARG A 471 -25.59 -17.09 -4.82
C ARG A 471 -26.61 -16.55 -5.82
N VAL A 472 -26.32 -16.67 -7.13
CA VAL A 472 -27.25 -16.26 -8.20
C VAL A 472 -28.52 -17.12 -8.18
N LYS A 473 -28.38 -18.45 -8.08
CA LYS A 473 -29.50 -19.39 -8.00
C LYS A 473 -30.46 -19.02 -6.87
N ARG A 474 -29.94 -18.67 -5.69
CA ARG A 474 -30.76 -18.22 -4.56
C ARG A 474 -31.53 -16.94 -4.87
N CYS A 475 -30.90 -15.96 -5.52
CA CYS A 475 -31.59 -14.73 -5.94
C CYS A 475 -32.70 -15.01 -6.96
N ILE A 476 -32.42 -15.84 -7.96
CA ILE A 476 -33.41 -16.23 -8.99
C ILE A 476 -34.54 -17.04 -8.38
N MET A 477 -34.25 -17.95 -7.44
CA MET A 477 -35.27 -18.78 -6.80
C MET A 477 -36.29 -17.92 -6.04
N VAL A 478 -35.86 -16.85 -5.37
CA VAL A 478 -36.77 -15.90 -4.71
C VAL A 478 -37.71 -15.24 -5.73
N LEU A 479 -37.19 -14.87 -6.92
CA LEU A 479 -38.02 -14.30 -7.99
C LEU A 479 -39.01 -15.32 -8.56
N ILE A 480 -38.59 -16.57 -8.75
CA ILE A 480 -39.47 -17.66 -9.22
C ILE A 480 -40.57 -17.92 -8.19
N THR A 481 -40.24 -18.00 -6.89
CA THR A 481 -41.23 -18.18 -5.82
C THR A 481 -42.21 -17.00 -5.76
N ALA A 482 -41.72 -15.76 -5.90
CA ALA A 482 -42.59 -14.58 -5.96
C ALA A 482 -43.50 -14.60 -7.19
N GLY A 483 -42.98 -14.97 -8.37
CA GLY A 483 -43.76 -15.13 -9.60
C GLY A 483 -44.82 -16.23 -9.48
N SER A 484 -44.46 -17.38 -8.90
CA SER A 484 -45.39 -18.46 -8.60
C SER A 484 -46.47 -18.03 -7.61
N TYR A 485 -46.14 -17.22 -6.60
CA TYR A 485 -47.12 -16.65 -5.66
C TYR A 485 -48.11 -15.72 -6.37
N VAL A 486 -47.63 -14.87 -7.28
CA VAL A 486 -48.49 -14.01 -8.10
C VAL A 486 -49.38 -14.84 -9.03
N ASN A 487 -48.83 -15.89 -9.64
CA ASN A 487 -49.61 -16.80 -10.49
C ASN A 487 -50.71 -17.53 -9.70
N SER A 488 -50.39 -18.02 -8.49
CA SER A 488 -51.36 -18.59 -7.55
C SER A 488 -52.48 -17.61 -7.19
N CYS A 489 -52.16 -16.31 -7.10
CA CYS A 489 -53.19 -15.28 -6.90
C CYS A 489 -54.10 -15.14 -8.13
N PHE A 490 -53.57 -15.19 -9.36
CA PHE A 490 -54.35 -15.11 -10.60
C PHE A 490 -55.18 -16.36 -10.90
N GLU A 491 -54.69 -17.54 -10.50
CA GLU A 491 -55.39 -18.82 -10.67
C GLU A 491 -56.45 -19.10 -9.60
N TRP A 492 -56.60 -18.19 -8.62
CA TRP A 492 -57.58 -18.30 -7.53
C TRP A 492 -57.46 -19.56 -6.65
N GLU A 493 -56.27 -20.15 -6.55
CA GLU A 493 -56.02 -21.34 -5.71
C GLU A 493 -56.44 -21.12 -4.24
N CYS A 494 -56.31 -19.88 -3.74
CA CYS A 494 -56.76 -19.46 -2.43
C CYS A 494 -57.72 -18.26 -2.54
N PRO A 495 -59.06 -18.46 -2.47
CA PRO A 495 -60.04 -17.40 -2.72
C PRO A 495 -59.86 -16.15 -1.85
N ARG A 496 -59.47 -16.32 -0.57
CA ARG A 496 -59.23 -15.19 0.36
C ARG A 496 -58.02 -14.34 -0.02
N ARG A 497 -56.95 -14.98 -0.52
CA ARG A 497 -55.70 -14.30 -0.91
C ARG A 497 -55.88 -13.58 -2.24
N SER A 498 -56.47 -14.27 -3.22
CA SER A 498 -56.76 -13.72 -4.55
C SER A 498 -57.77 -12.57 -4.49
N LEU A 499 -58.82 -12.67 -3.66
CA LEU A 499 -59.75 -11.56 -3.45
C LEU A 499 -59.06 -10.34 -2.84
N CYS A 500 -58.20 -10.54 -1.83
CA CYS A 500 -57.44 -9.46 -1.22
C CYS A 500 -56.47 -8.80 -2.22
N ALA A 501 -55.73 -9.62 -2.98
CA ALA A 501 -54.82 -9.15 -4.03
C ALA A 501 -55.57 -8.39 -5.13
N PHE A 502 -56.75 -8.85 -5.53
CA PHE A 502 -57.60 -8.20 -6.52
C PHE A 502 -58.15 -6.85 -6.04
N LEU A 503 -58.65 -6.78 -4.79
CA LEU A 503 -59.11 -5.52 -4.20
C LEU A 503 -57.97 -4.52 -4.05
N LEU A 504 -56.78 -4.99 -3.64
CA LEU A 504 -55.57 -4.16 -3.57
C LEU A 504 -55.17 -3.66 -4.95
N PHE A 505 -55.19 -4.53 -5.97
CA PHE A 505 -54.90 -4.16 -7.36
C PHE A 505 -55.86 -3.08 -7.86
N LEU A 506 -57.18 -3.24 -7.67
CA LEU A 506 -58.17 -2.25 -8.06
C LEU A 506 -57.94 -0.90 -7.36
N LEU A 507 -57.67 -0.91 -6.06
CA LEU A 507 -57.40 0.29 -5.28
C LEU A 507 -56.13 1.00 -5.78
N VAL A 508 -55.05 0.25 -5.99
CA VAL A 508 -53.76 0.79 -6.44
C VAL A 508 -53.88 1.37 -7.84
N VAL A 509 -54.44 0.63 -8.81
CA VAL A 509 -54.56 1.10 -10.20
C VAL A 509 -55.47 2.33 -10.30
N TRP A 510 -56.58 2.36 -9.55
CA TRP A 510 -57.49 3.50 -9.56
C TRP A 510 -56.86 4.78 -9.00
N ASN A 511 -55.98 4.66 -8.00
CA ASN A 511 -55.36 5.80 -7.31
C ASN A 511 -53.89 6.01 -7.68
N PHE A 512 -53.37 5.32 -8.70
CA PHE A 512 -51.94 5.29 -8.96
C PHE A 512 -51.42 6.66 -9.40
N GLN A 513 -50.52 7.24 -8.61
CA GLN A 513 -49.79 8.45 -8.94
C GLN A 513 -48.28 8.18 -8.83
N LEU A 514 -47.46 8.84 -9.65
CA LEU A 514 -46.03 8.51 -9.80
C LEU A 514 -45.22 8.63 -8.49
N TYR A 515 -45.58 9.54 -7.58
CA TYR A 515 -44.87 9.67 -6.30
C TYR A 515 -45.07 8.44 -5.39
N MET A 516 -46.09 7.60 -5.65
CA MET A 516 -46.34 6.40 -4.87
C MET A 516 -45.23 5.35 -5.04
N VAL A 517 -44.49 5.38 -6.15
CA VAL A 517 -43.37 4.45 -6.37
C VAL A 517 -42.21 4.70 -5.39
N PRO A 518 -41.62 5.91 -5.30
CA PRO A 518 -40.64 6.22 -4.26
C PRO A 518 -41.19 6.06 -2.84
N LEU A 519 -42.47 6.41 -2.61
CA LEU A 519 -43.12 6.26 -1.30
C LEU A 519 -43.20 4.78 -0.87
N ALA A 520 -43.57 3.87 -1.77
CA ALA A 520 -43.65 2.44 -1.46
C ALA A 520 -42.27 1.87 -1.08
N LEU A 521 -41.20 2.27 -1.79
CA LEU A 521 -39.83 1.88 -1.44
C LEU A 521 -39.40 2.44 -0.07
N LEU A 522 -39.79 3.67 0.24
CA LEU A 522 -39.55 4.30 1.54
C LEU A 522 -40.30 3.57 2.67
N LEU A 523 -41.56 3.17 2.43
CA LEU A 523 -42.34 2.38 3.39
C LEU A 523 -41.70 1.00 3.63
N LEU A 524 -41.15 0.36 2.60
CA LEU A 524 -40.40 -0.90 2.76
C LEU A 524 -39.14 -0.72 3.63
N LEU A 525 -38.39 0.36 3.45
CA LEU A 525 -37.21 0.68 4.27
C LEU A 525 -37.59 0.91 5.74
N ILE A 526 -38.65 1.70 5.99
CA ILE A 526 -39.15 1.97 7.34
C ILE A 526 -39.72 0.71 7.98
N TRP A 527 -40.49 -0.09 7.23
CA TRP A 527 -41.00 -1.37 7.72
C TRP A 527 -39.87 -2.29 8.17
N ASN A 528 -38.80 -2.38 7.35
CA ASN A 528 -37.67 -3.22 7.71
C ASN A 528 -36.86 -2.65 8.88
N TYR A 529 -36.75 -1.31 9.00
CA TYR A 529 -36.17 -0.66 10.18
C TYR A 529 -36.90 -1.05 11.47
N VAL A 530 -38.24 -0.94 11.45
CA VAL A 530 -39.08 -1.30 12.60
C VAL A 530 -38.92 -2.79 12.93
N ARG A 531 -38.83 -3.65 11.92
CA ARG A 531 -38.60 -5.09 12.11
C ARG A 531 -37.26 -5.38 12.78
N THR A 532 -36.18 -4.75 12.32
CA THR A 532 -34.83 -4.89 12.90
C THR A 532 -34.77 -4.29 14.30
N ALA A 533 -35.37 -3.11 14.52
CA ALA A 533 -35.43 -2.45 15.83
C ALA A 533 -36.29 -3.20 16.86
N ALA A 534 -37.32 -3.92 16.41
CA ALA A 534 -38.18 -4.76 17.26
C ALA A 534 -37.51 -6.06 17.74
N GLY A 535 -36.21 -6.27 17.45
CA GLY A 535 -35.41 -7.37 17.99
C GLY A 535 -35.86 -8.77 17.55
N ARG A 536 -36.75 -8.88 16.56
CA ARG A 536 -37.26 -10.16 16.02
C ARG A 536 -36.34 -10.74 14.95
N ASP A 537 -35.05 -10.79 15.23
CA ASP A 537 -34.10 -11.61 14.49
C ASP A 537 -33.83 -12.92 15.25
N ALA A 538 -34.90 -13.68 15.45
CA ALA A 538 -34.83 -15.10 15.76
C ALA A 538 -35.38 -15.87 14.56
N ARG A 539 -34.69 -15.79 13.41
CA ARG A 539 -34.81 -16.66 12.22
C ARG A 539 -33.84 -16.28 11.09
N GLN A 540 -32.60 -15.98 11.46
CA GLN A 540 -31.48 -15.96 10.51
C GLN A 540 -30.30 -16.77 11.07
N GLY A 541 -30.64 -17.89 11.71
CA GLY A 541 -29.69 -18.97 12.05
C GLY A 541 -29.53 -20.01 10.93
N ASP A 542 -30.44 -20.03 9.96
CA ASP A 542 -30.50 -21.04 8.89
C ASP A 542 -29.53 -20.80 7.71
N VAL A 543 -28.51 -19.94 7.89
CA VAL A 543 -27.51 -19.66 6.84
C VAL A 543 -26.11 -20.17 7.24
N MET A 544 -25.96 -20.71 8.47
CA MET A 544 -24.66 -21.21 8.94
C MET A 544 -24.45 -22.71 8.64
N GLU A 545 -25.51 -23.48 8.41
CA GLU A 545 -25.41 -24.95 8.34
C GLU A 545 -25.32 -25.49 6.89
N ASP A 546 -25.65 -24.69 5.88
CA ASP A 546 -25.62 -25.09 4.46
C ASP A 546 -24.26 -24.82 3.78
N MET A 547 -23.24 -24.37 4.54
CA MET A 547 -21.88 -24.11 4.04
C MET A 547 -20.84 -25.10 4.56
N LEU A 548 -21.23 -26.03 5.43
CA LEU A 548 -20.36 -27.05 6.04
C LEU A 548 -20.89 -28.48 5.83
N GLY A 549 -21.82 -28.67 4.89
CA GLY A 549 -22.54 -29.93 4.67
C GLY A 549 -22.28 -30.65 3.35
N ASP A 550 -21.16 -30.37 2.67
CA ASP A 550 -20.68 -31.16 1.53
C ASP A 550 -19.17 -31.40 1.73
N GLU A 551 -18.83 -32.11 2.80
CA GLU A 551 -17.67 -33.01 2.79
C GLU A 551 -18.18 -34.35 2.24
N ASP A 552 -17.40 -34.96 1.34
CA ASP A 552 -17.61 -36.28 0.70
C ASP A 552 -18.28 -36.30 -0.68
N GLU A 553 -17.57 -35.82 -1.70
CA GLU A 553 -17.45 -36.60 -2.95
C GLU A 553 -16.00 -36.61 -3.42
N GLU A 554 -15.27 -37.61 -2.93
CA GLU A 554 -14.00 -38.09 -3.48
C GLU A 554 -14.26 -38.60 -4.90
N PHE A 555 -13.96 -37.77 -5.90
CA PHE A 555 -13.85 -38.22 -7.28
C PHE A 555 -12.38 -38.44 -7.61
N ASP A 556 -11.96 -39.69 -7.45
CA ASP A 556 -10.84 -40.28 -8.17
C ASP A 556 -11.03 -40.03 -9.68
N LYS A 557 -10.04 -39.42 -10.33
CA LYS A 557 -9.74 -39.70 -11.74
C LYS A 557 -8.37 -39.22 -12.18
N ASP A 558 -7.47 -40.19 -12.21
CA ASP A 558 -6.51 -40.49 -13.27
C ASP A 558 -5.89 -39.31 -14.02
N ASP A 559 -4.62 -39.08 -13.67
CA ASP A 559 -3.62 -38.51 -14.55
C ASP A 559 -3.63 -39.23 -15.90
N LYS A 560 -3.95 -38.49 -16.96
CA LYS A 560 -3.53 -38.84 -18.31
C LYS A 560 -2.96 -37.63 -19.00
N ASP A 561 -1.63 -37.69 -19.15
CA ASP A 561 -0.85 -36.87 -20.04
C ASP A 561 -1.51 -36.75 -21.41
N SER A 562 -1.57 -35.53 -21.93
CA SER A 562 -1.33 -35.30 -23.34
C SER A 562 -0.76 -33.92 -23.59
N GLU A 563 0.49 -33.91 -24.05
CA GLU A 563 1.08 -32.80 -24.77
C GLU A 563 0.20 -32.43 -25.99
N ARG A 564 0.07 -31.12 -26.27
CA ARG A 564 0.19 -30.57 -27.62
C ARG A 564 0.34 -29.04 -27.57
N LYS A 565 1.58 -28.58 -27.77
CA LYS A 565 1.92 -27.19 -28.12
C LYS A 565 1.15 -26.81 -29.40
N GLY A 566 0.14 -25.96 -29.23
CA GLY A 566 -0.84 -25.56 -30.26
C GLY A 566 -2.24 -25.26 -29.70
N PHE A 567 -2.50 -25.62 -28.44
CA PHE A 567 -3.75 -25.38 -27.72
C PHE A 567 -3.69 -24.25 -26.67
N MET A 568 -2.50 -23.68 -26.41
CA MET A 568 -2.32 -22.65 -25.38
C MET A 568 -3.17 -21.40 -25.65
N ASP A 569 -3.21 -20.92 -26.90
CA ASP A 569 -3.99 -19.74 -27.26
C ASP A 569 -5.51 -19.99 -27.15
N LYS A 570 -5.96 -21.22 -27.39
CA LYS A 570 -7.36 -21.63 -27.18
C LYS A 570 -7.69 -21.79 -25.69
N LEU A 571 -6.74 -22.24 -24.88
CA LEU A 571 -6.89 -22.36 -23.44
C LEU A 571 -6.95 -20.99 -22.76
N TYR A 572 -6.11 -20.03 -23.19
CA TYR A 572 -6.20 -18.64 -22.73
C TYR A 572 -7.54 -18.01 -23.11
N ALA A 573 -8.02 -18.20 -24.35
CA ALA A 573 -9.34 -17.72 -24.76
C ALA A 573 -10.48 -18.34 -23.93
N ILE A 574 -10.39 -19.63 -23.59
CA ILE A 574 -11.36 -20.30 -22.73
C ILE A 574 -11.26 -19.78 -21.29
N GLN A 575 -10.05 -19.58 -20.78
CA GLN A 575 -9.79 -19.01 -19.45
C GLN A 575 -10.39 -17.61 -19.34
N ASP A 576 -10.22 -16.75 -20.34
CA ASP A 576 -10.78 -15.40 -20.38
C ASP A 576 -12.31 -15.42 -20.38
N VAL A 577 -12.91 -16.35 -21.13
CA VAL A 577 -14.37 -16.56 -21.11
C VAL A 577 -14.84 -16.99 -19.72
N PHE A 578 -14.14 -17.92 -19.06
CA PHE A 578 -14.48 -18.32 -17.69
C PHE A 578 -14.32 -17.17 -16.68
N ILE A 579 -13.26 -16.37 -16.78
CA ILE A 579 -13.06 -15.18 -15.93
C ILE A 579 -14.20 -14.19 -16.17
N SER A 580 -14.57 -13.93 -17.42
CA SER A 580 -15.66 -13.04 -17.78
C SER A 580 -17.01 -13.52 -17.22
N VAL A 581 -17.33 -14.81 -17.36
CA VAL A 581 -18.54 -15.41 -16.78
C VAL A 581 -18.51 -15.35 -15.25
N GLN A 582 -17.37 -15.66 -14.63
CA GLN A 582 -17.21 -15.58 -13.16
C GLN A 582 -17.44 -14.15 -12.66
N ASN A 583 -16.87 -13.15 -13.33
CA ASN A 583 -17.04 -11.73 -13.00
C ASN A 583 -18.48 -11.25 -13.24
N ALA A 584 -19.13 -11.72 -14.30
CA ALA A 584 -20.53 -11.39 -14.58
C ALA A 584 -21.47 -11.99 -13.53
N LEU A 585 -21.28 -13.26 -13.16
CA LEU A 585 -22.06 -13.93 -12.11
C LEU A 585 -21.84 -13.27 -10.75
N ASP A 586 -20.59 -12.94 -10.40
CA ASP A 586 -20.30 -12.21 -9.16
C ASP A 586 -20.91 -10.81 -9.18
N GLY A 587 -20.87 -10.12 -10.32
CA GLY A 587 -21.55 -8.84 -10.52
C GLY A 587 -23.06 -8.96 -10.22
N VAL A 588 -23.76 -9.89 -10.87
CA VAL A 588 -25.21 -10.08 -10.67
C VAL A 588 -25.55 -10.47 -9.23
N ALA A 589 -24.81 -11.43 -8.65
CA ALA A 589 -24.99 -11.84 -7.26
C ALA A 589 -24.76 -10.67 -6.28
N SER A 590 -23.65 -9.95 -6.46
CA SER A 590 -23.30 -8.83 -5.59
C SER A 590 -24.30 -7.68 -5.71
N TYR A 591 -24.82 -7.36 -6.90
CA TYR A 591 -25.87 -6.34 -7.05
C TYR A 591 -27.15 -6.73 -6.30
N GLY A 592 -27.61 -7.98 -6.43
CA GLY A 592 -28.78 -8.48 -5.70
C GLY A 592 -28.60 -8.41 -4.19
N GLU A 593 -27.43 -8.85 -3.69
CA GLU A 593 -27.09 -8.78 -2.27
C GLU A 593 -26.98 -7.34 -1.76
N ARG A 594 -26.37 -6.44 -2.53
CA ARG A 594 -26.24 -5.01 -2.19
C ARG A 594 -27.59 -4.33 -2.06
N ILE A 595 -28.52 -4.62 -2.96
CA ILE A 595 -29.90 -4.12 -2.87
C ILE A 595 -30.55 -4.64 -1.59
N LYS A 596 -30.54 -5.96 -1.37
CA LYS A 596 -31.06 -6.59 -0.14
C LYS A 596 -30.45 -5.97 1.12
N ASN A 597 -29.15 -5.72 1.13
CA ASN A 597 -28.41 -5.16 2.27
C ASN A 597 -28.73 -3.70 2.55
N THR A 598 -29.01 -2.91 1.50
CA THR A 598 -29.53 -1.54 1.63
C THR A 598 -30.87 -1.55 2.37
N PHE A 599 -31.78 -2.46 2.00
CA PHE A 599 -33.07 -2.60 2.66
C PHE A 599 -32.95 -3.20 4.06
N SER A 600 -31.96 -4.04 4.32
CA SER A 600 -31.75 -4.75 5.59
C SER A 600 -30.90 -3.99 6.60
N TRP A 601 -30.64 -2.69 6.38
CA TRP A 601 -29.92 -1.82 7.32
C TRP A 601 -28.51 -2.31 7.71
N THR A 602 -27.81 -3.00 6.82
CA THR A 602 -26.45 -3.50 7.10
C THR A 602 -25.46 -2.36 7.34
N VAL A 603 -25.64 -1.23 6.65
CA VAL A 603 -24.90 0.03 6.83
C VAL A 603 -25.91 1.16 7.07
N PRO A 604 -26.18 1.53 8.34
CA PRO A 604 -27.23 2.50 8.67
C PRO A 604 -27.10 3.85 7.96
N PHE A 605 -25.86 4.32 7.72
CA PHE A 605 -25.60 5.56 7.01
C PHE A 605 -26.16 5.57 5.58
N LEU A 606 -25.96 4.47 4.82
CA LEU A 606 -26.43 4.36 3.44
C LEU A 606 -27.95 4.19 3.37
N SER A 607 -28.53 3.38 4.26
CA SER A 607 -29.99 3.22 4.35
C SER A 607 -30.69 4.53 4.71
N PHE A 608 -30.10 5.33 5.62
CA PHE A 608 -30.60 6.67 5.94
C PHE A 608 -30.49 7.63 4.76
N LEU A 609 -29.36 7.63 4.06
CA LEU A 609 -29.20 8.45 2.85
C LEU A 609 -30.24 8.07 1.78
N ALA A 610 -30.51 6.77 1.60
CA ALA A 610 -31.55 6.29 0.69
C ALA A 610 -32.93 6.83 1.09
N ILE A 611 -33.25 6.89 2.40
CA ILE A 611 -34.51 7.51 2.89
C ILE A 611 -34.56 8.99 2.53
N VAL A 612 -33.48 9.75 2.76
CA VAL A 612 -33.42 11.18 2.43
C VAL A 612 -33.63 11.39 0.93
N VAL A 613 -32.92 10.65 0.08
CA VAL A 613 -33.04 10.75 -1.39
C VAL A 613 -34.45 10.34 -1.85
N LEU A 614 -35.00 9.24 -1.33
CA LEU A 614 -36.35 8.80 -1.68
C LEU A 614 -37.41 9.81 -1.21
N SER A 615 -37.26 10.41 -0.03
CA SER A 615 -38.18 11.43 0.48
C SER A 615 -38.16 12.69 -0.39
N LEU A 616 -36.98 13.14 -0.81
CA LEU A 616 -36.82 14.27 -1.72
C LEU A 616 -37.38 13.96 -3.11
N ALA A 617 -37.19 12.73 -3.60
CA ALA A 617 -37.79 12.26 -4.84
C ALA A 617 -39.32 12.21 -4.75
N THR A 618 -39.90 11.74 -3.64
CA THR A 618 -41.36 11.75 -3.41
C THR A 618 -41.90 13.17 -3.47
N VAL A 619 -41.25 14.12 -2.79
CA VAL A 619 -41.64 15.54 -2.78
C VAL A 619 -41.54 16.15 -4.18
N LEU A 620 -40.45 15.90 -4.90
CA LEU A 620 -40.25 16.42 -6.25
C LEU A 620 -41.30 15.89 -7.24
N VAL A 621 -41.56 14.59 -7.25
CA VAL A 621 -42.55 13.97 -8.15
C VAL A 621 -43.99 14.34 -7.77
N TYR A 622 -44.23 14.71 -6.51
CA TYR A 622 -45.53 15.23 -6.05
C TYR A 622 -45.80 16.65 -6.59
N PHE A 623 -44.82 17.57 -6.49
CA PHE A 623 -45.00 18.96 -6.92
C PHE A 623 -44.75 19.20 -8.41
N ILE A 624 -43.87 18.41 -9.04
CA ILE A 624 -43.44 18.62 -10.42
C ILE A 624 -44.03 17.54 -11.31
N PRO A 625 -44.88 17.89 -12.29
CA PRO A 625 -45.36 16.94 -13.29
C PRO A 625 -44.20 16.27 -14.05
N LEU A 626 -44.33 14.97 -14.33
CA LEU A 626 -43.29 14.15 -14.97
C LEU A 626 -42.75 14.74 -16.28
N ARG A 627 -43.58 15.45 -17.05
CA ARG A 627 -43.16 16.12 -18.30
C ARG A 627 -41.98 17.09 -18.09
N TYR A 628 -41.96 17.83 -16.98
CA TYR A 628 -40.87 18.78 -16.71
C TYR A 628 -39.61 18.07 -16.21
N ILE A 629 -39.76 16.98 -15.45
CA ILE A 629 -38.65 16.15 -15.00
C ILE A 629 -37.95 15.50 -16.21
N VAL A 630 -38.73 14.91 -17.13
CA VAL A 630 -38.20 14.29 -18.36
C VAL A 630 -37.57 15.33 -19.27
N LEU A 631 -38.18 16.52 -19.41
CA LEU A 631 -37.61 17.62 -20.20
C LEU A 631 -36.27 18.09 -19.60
N ALA A 632 -36.21 18.33 -18.29
CA ALA A 632 -34.99 18.74 -17.61
C ALA A 632 -33.89 17.67 -17.68
N TRP A 633 -34.26 16.40 -17.50
CA TRP A 633 -33.35 15.27 -17.67
C TRP A 633 -32.82 15.16 -19.10
N GLY A 634 -33.70 15.28 -20.10
CA GLY A 634 -33.33 15.26 -21.51
C GLY A 634 -32.37 16.40 -21.86
N VAL A 635 -32.70 17.64 -21.49
CA VAL A 635 -31.84 18.81 -21.68
C VAL A 635 -30.48 18.60 -21.03
N ASN A 636 -30.43 18.14 -19.77
CA ASN A 636 -29.17 17.86 -19.08
C ASN A 636 -28.37 16.76 -19.80
N LYS A 637 -29.00 15.67 -20.23
CA LYS A 637 -28.31 14.56 -20.92
C LYS A 637 -27.72 15.00 -22.26
N PHE A 638 -28.44 15.79 -23.05
CA PHE A 638 -27.95 16.30 -24.34
C PHE A 638 -26.89 17.41 -24.19
N THR A 639 -26.97 18.24 -23.14
CA THR A 639 -26.02 19.33 -22.90
C THR A 639 -24.80 18.95 -22.07
N ARG A 640 -24.80 17.79 -21.38
CA ARG A 640 -23.70 17.36 -20.49
C ARG A 640 -22.36 17.25 -21.21
N LYS A 641 -22.31 16.56 -22.36
CA LYS A 641 -21.07 16.39 -23.14
C LYS A 641 -20.60 17.68 -23.82
N LEU A 642 -21.51 18.65 -24.02
CA LEU A 642 -21.18 19.98 -24.53
C LEU A 642 -20.60 20.89 -23.43
N ARG A 643 -21.02 20.72 -22.17
CA ARG A 643 -20.56 21.52 -21.03
C ARG A 643 -19.28 20.99 -20.40
N ASP A 644 -19.08 19.67 -20.39
CA ASP A 644 -17.89 19.02 -19.84
C ASP A 644 -17.46 17.84 -20.75
N PRO A 645 -16.47 18.07 -21.63
CA PRO A 645 -15.95 17.05 -22.56
C PRO A 645 -15.34 15.82 -21.86
N TYR A 646 -14.91 15.96 -20.59
CA TYR A 646 -14.26 14.92 -19.82
C TYR A 646 -15.18 14.26 -18.78
N SER A 647 -16.48 14.54 -18.83
CA SER A 647 -17.45 13.91 -17.93
C SER A 647 -17.59 12.41 -18.23
N ILE A 648 -17.21 11.59 -17.25
CA ILE A 648 -17.36 10.13 -17.31
C ILE A 648 -18.86 9.81 -17.18
N ASP A 649 -19.39 9.01 -18.09
CA ASP A 649 -20.78 8.56 -18.03
C ASP A 649 -20.95 7.62 -16.81
N ASN A 650 -21.50 8.14 -15.70
CA ASN A 650 -21.76 7.36 -14.49
C ASN A 650 -23.26 7.13 -14.25
N ASN A 651 -23.57 6.07 -13.51
CA ASN A 651 -24.92 5.76 -13.05
C ASN A 651 -24.97 5.88 -11.53
N GLU A 652 -25.60 6.95 -11.03
CA GLU A 652 -25.64 7.31 -9.61
C GLU A 652 -26.19 6.19 -8.73
N LEU A 653 -27.16 5.40 -9.24
CA LEU A 653 -27.72 4.26 -8.52
C LEU A 653 -26.69 3.14 -8.35
N LEU A 654 -25.92 2.84 -9.41
CA LEU A 654 -24.87 1.83 -9.35
C LEU A 654 -23.71 2.31 -8.48
N ASP A 655 -23.37 3.60 -8.55
CA ASP A 655 -22.34 4.21 -7.69
C ASP A 655 -22.74 4.13 -6.21
N PHE A 656 -24.01 4.38 -5.88
CA PHE A 656 -24.54 4.19 -4.53
C PHE A 656 -24.50 2.71 -4.11
N LEU A 657 -25.00 1.80 -4.94
CA LEU A 657 -25.02 0.37 -4.63
C LEU A 657 -23.62 -0.22 -4.51
N SER A 658 -22.65 0.28 -5.26
CA SER A 658 -21.26 -0.19 -5.23
C SER A 658 -20.60 -0.01 -3.85
N ARG A 659 -21.07 0.97 -3.06
CA ARG A 659 -20.61 1.27 -1.69
C ARG A 659 -21.26 0.40 -0.63
N VAL A 660 -22.38 -0.25 -0.96
CA VAL A 660 -23.01 -1.20 -0.06
C VAL A 660 -22.17 -2.49 -0.10
N PRO A 661 -21.80 -3.07 1.04
CA PRO A 661 -21.05 -4.31 1.04
C PRO A 661 -21.95 -5.49 0.60
N SER A 662 -21.39 -6.39 -0.20
CA SER A 662 -22.02 -7.68 -0.53
C SER A 662 -22.04 -8.62 0.69
N ASP A 663 -22.81 -9.71 0.65
CA ASP A 663 -22.92 -10.62 1.80
C ASP A 663 -21.54 -11.23 2.15
N VAL A 664 -20.75 -11.56 1.13
CA VAL A 664 -19.35 -12.02 1.28
C VAL A 664 -18.50 -10.98 2.01
N GLN A 665 -18.55 -9.71 1.59
CA GLN A 665 -17.82 -8.64 2.24
C GLN A 665 -18.30 -8.42 3.67
N VAL A 666 -19.61 -8.48 3.94
CA VAL A 666 -20.15 -8.32 5.30
C VAL A 666 -19.57 -9.39 6.24
N VAL A 667 -19.48 -10.65 5.81
CA VAL A 667 -18.88 -11.75 6.60
C VAL A 667 -17.38 -11.48 6.86
N VAL A 668 -16.63 -11.09 5.83
CA VAL A 668 -15.21 -10.72 5.94
C VAL A 668 -14.99 -9.66 7.02
N HIS A 669 -15.83 -8.61 7.06
CA HIS A 669 -15.70 -7.54 8.05
C HIS A 669 -16.28 -7.89 9.44
N LYS A 670 -17.26 -8.81 9.55
CA LYS A 670 -17.87 -9.20 10.83
C LYS A 670 -16.92 -10.03 11.70
N HIS A 671 -16.18 -10.95 11.10
CA HIS A 671 -15.27 -11.84 11.83
C HIS A 671 -13.98 -11.14 12.32
N ALA A 672 -13.75 -9.86 11.99
CA ALA A 672 -12.63 -9.10 12.56
C ALA A 672 -12.76 -8.85 14.07
N HIS A 673 -13.99 -8.91 14.61
CA HIS A 673 -14.28 -8.59 16.02
C HIS A 673 -14.31 -9.79 16.96
N MET A 674 -14.05 -11.01 16.49
CA MET A 674 -14.37 -12.21 17.25
C MET A 674 -13.10 -12.95 17.70
N HIS A 675 -12.46 -12.47 18.77
CA HIS A 675 -11.62 -13.30 19.66
C HIS A 675 -11.48 -12.77 21.10
N SER A 676 -12.31 -11.81 21.54
CA SER A 676 -12.31 -11.36 22.95
C SER A 676 -12.90 -12.39 23.93
N HIS A 677 -13.72 -13.33 23.46
CA HIS A 677 -14.38 -14.32 24.33
C HIS A 677 -13.58 -15.61 24.58
N VAL A 678 -12.56 -15.91 23.78
CA VAL A 678 -11.76 -17.14 23.94
C VAL A 678 -10.56 -16.93 24.87
N LEU A 679 -10.04 -15.70 24.99
CA LEU A 679 -8.95 -15.37 25.92
C LEU A 679 -9.40 -15.27 27.40
N ARG A 680 -10.71 -15.32 27.69
CA ARG A 680 -11.24 -15.35 29.07
C ARG A 680 -11.46 -16.74 29.65
N ARG A 681 -11.16 -17.83 28.93
CA ARG A 681 -11.31 -19.20 29.45
C ARG A 681 -10.04 -20.03 29.32
N LYS A 682 -9.01 -19.65 30.08
CA LYS A 682 -8.14 -20.59 30.80
C LYS A 682 -7.63 -19.90 32.07
N PRO A 683 -8.29 -20.01 33.24
CA PRO A 683 -7.54 -19.96 34.47
C PRO A 683 -6.58 -21.15 34.45
N THR A 684 -5.30 -20.84 34.54
CA THR A 684 -4.19 -21.76 34.72
C THR A 684 -4.50 -22.75 35.84
N GLN A 685 -4.90 -23.97 35.47
CA GLN A 685 -5.05 -25.12 36.36
C GLN A 685 -3.67 -25.71 36.75
N GLU A 686 -2.65 -24.86 36.86
CA GLU A 686 -1.29 -25.23 37.26
C GLU A 686 -0.77 -24.41 38.46
N HIS A 687 -1.49 -23.35 38.88
CA HIS A 687 -1.13 -22.61 40.10
C HIS A 687 -1.90 -23.05 41.37
N LEU A 688 -2.89 -23.95 41.26
CA LEU A 688 -3.57 -24.53 42.43
C LEU A 688 -2.86 -25.77 43.02
N PHE A 689 -1.98 -26.43 42.27
CA PHE A 689 -1.27 -27.62 42.77
C PHE A 689 -0.09 -27.29 43.69
N HIS A 690 0.47 -26.09 43.61
CA HIS A 690 1.57 -25.67 44.50
C HIS A 690 1.12 -24.93 45.78
N LEU A 691 -0.10 -24.36 45.80
CA LEU A 691 -0.67 -23.77 47.03
C LEU A 691 -1.45 -24.78 47.89
N GLY A 692 -1.93 -25.89 47.32
CA GLY A 692 -2.57 -26.98 48.06
C GLY A 692 -1.61 -27.83 48.91
N CYS A 693 -0.35 -28.00 48.47
CA CYS A 693 0.64 -28.77 49.22
C CYS A 693 1.25 -28.02 50.42
N CYS A 694 1.30 -26.68 50.39
CA CYS A 694 1.82 -25.89 51.51
C CYS A 694 0.83 -25.76 52.69
N LEU A 695 -0.49 -25.87 52.44
CA LEU A 695 -1.52 -25.84 53.49
C LEU A 695 -1.72 -27.20 54.18
N PHE A 696 -1.38 -28.31 53.52
CA PHE A 696 -1.45 -29.65 54.13
C PHE A 696 -0.30 -29.95 55.11
N LEU A 697 0.88 -29.32 54.93
CA LEU A 697 2.02 -29.47 55.84
C LEU A 697 1.90 -28.62 57.13
N ILE A 698 1.09 -27.56 57.12
CA ILE A 698 0.86 -26.71 58.30
C ILE A 698 -0.29 -27.27 59.18
N SER A 699 -1.18 -28.09 58.61
CA SER A 699 -2.25 -28.78 59.36
C SER A 699 -1.80 -30.06 60.08
N SER A 700 -0.70 -30.69 59.67
CA SER A 700 -0.23 -31.94 60.28
C SER A 700 0.70 -31.73 61.50
N HIS A 701 1.21 -30.51 61.71
CA HIS A 701 2.07 -30.20 62.86
C HIS A 701 1.35 -29.59 64.08
N ARG A 702 0.01 -29.47 64.01
CA ARG A 702 -0.83 -28.96 65.10
C ARG A 702 -1.73 -30.01 65.76
N ILE A 703 -1.56 -31.28 65.42
CA ILE A 703 -2.25 -32.44 66.02
C ILE A 703 -1.19 -33.38 66.60
N GLN A 704 -0.37 -32.87 67.53
CA GLN A 704 0.44 -33.71 68.43
C GLN A 704 0.81 -33.01 69.74
N VAL A 705 0.02 -31.98 70.11
CA VAL A 705 0.06 -31.36 71.44
C VAL A 705 -1.41 -31.13 71.82
N ASN A 706 -1.89 -31.89 72.80
CA ASN A 706 -3.27 -32.06 73.30
C ASN A 706 -4.06 -33.27 72.74
N HIS A 707 -3.50 -34.48 72.84
CA HIS A 707 -3.94 -35.49 73.82
C HIS A 707 -3.05 -36.73 73.76
#